data_AF-A0A521TMX6-F1
#
_entry.id   AF-A0A521TMX6-F1
#
_cell.length_a   1.000
_cell.length_b   1.000
_cell.length_c   1.000
_cell.angle_alpha   90.00
_cell.angle_beta   90.00
_cell.angle_gamma   90.00
#
_symmetry.space_group_name_H-M   'P 1'
#
loop_
_entity.id
_entity.type
_entity.pdbx_description
1 polymer ?
#
loop_
_entity_poly.entity_id
_entity_poly.type
_entity_poly.pdbx_seq_one_letter_code
_entity_poly.pdbx_strand_id
1 'polypeptide(L)'
;MIRLEVEQGEAKGRVFEQDVEEITLGRAPNADLLLPDWHVSGSHGVITVDRESGSARYRDLKSTNGSRVIRGRQTIAVDSTVGFEVTLKSGDRLQLGDHERPVLVGVSVSILPATTPFLPTTGSMLSATIPPSAAGASVLRAPTVQTPEEPEAKVLVMRPVETVAEVQRTVESDPGSLKGLLSVLRMLTGAIELDEVFDAIEAAVFEAVPKATHLTLALRDDSGDKPTYVAVTTRVRGRTDKSGEAVPISKSVVRRVVEQRAAVLAADAMREVGETASIMGAKILSTMGVPLWRGEEILGVLQVDNRAQPGMFKDRDLEMLMLVGQQASLAVHNARLYRQVKLAEMSARTENSFLKQRAQKKFEGIIGDSREMKNLFDKMAKVVDTRVSVLIEGETGTGKELVASAVHYQSRRRDRLFIAQNCAALPETLLESELFGHKKGAFTGATEDKKGLFELADGGTLFLDEIGEMPLGLQAKILRVLQEGEVRPLGSGTVKNVDVRIVAATNRRLEDEVKAGRFRQDLYYRLQVFPVRIPALRERREDIPTLATHFLKRYTQELGKPVAGFSQQAMELLMSYDFPGNVRELENEVQRLVIQCEPGGYVMAEHLSPRIRNIEGLLDKIRAPRGTLKDMIEHIEKWLLIEALREHGNNKSATAKTLGITREGLHKKLKGYGIS
;
A
#
# COMPACT_ATOMS: atom_id res chain seq x y z
N MET A 1 7.37 -25.54 17.25
CA MET A 1 7.81 -24.30 17.92
C MET A 1 8.91 -23.63 17.12
N ILE A 2 8.81 -22.32 16.93
CA ILE A 2 9.79 -21.52 16.19
C ILE A 2 10.25 -20.36 17.06
N ARG A 3 11.57 -20.12 17.06
CA ARG A 3 12.22 -19.01 17.74
C ARG A 3 12.92 -18.13 16.72
N LEU A 4 12.61 -16.84 16.77
CA LEU A 4 13.20 -15.78 15.95
C LEU A 4 13.92 -14.80 16.86
N GLU A 5 15.16 -14.46 16.55
CA GLU A 5 15.95 -13.51 17.33
C GLU A 5 16.55 -12.44 16.43
N VAL A 6 16.29 -11.17 16.74
CA VAL A 6 16.84 -10.05 15.98
C VAL A 6 18.31 -9.84 16.39
N GLU A 7 19.23 -10.31 15.54
CA GLU A 7 20.68 -10.23 15.75
C GLU A 7 21.24 -8.84 15.41
N GLN A 8 20.63 -8.14 14.44
CA GLN A 8 21.05 -6.82 13.95
C GLN A 8 19.84 -5.99 13.51
N GLY A 9 19.85 -4.68 13.78
CA GLY A 9 18.75 -3.74 13.51
C GLY A 9 18.39 -2.91 14.74
N GLU A 10 17.43 -1.98 14.60
CA GLU A 10 16.93 -1.15 15.70
C GLU A 10 16.24 -1.98 16.80
N ALA A 11 15.66 -3.12 16.45
CA ALA A 11 15.06 -4.07 17.40
C ALA A 11 16.03 -5.17 17.90
N LYS A 12 17.35 -4.93 17.85
CA LYS A 12 18.35 -5.93 18.26
C LYS A 12 18.11 -6.46 19.69
N GLY A 13 18.15 -7.79 19.84
CA GLY A 13 17.91 -8.49 21.11
C GLY A 13 16.44 -8.87 21.34
N ARG A 14 15.53 -8.48 20.44
CA ARG A 14 14.13 -8.91 20.49
C ARG A 14 14.03 -10.38 20.08
N VAL A 15 13.34 -11.18 20.91
CA VAL A 15 13.10 -12.60 20.68
C VAL A 15 11.60 -12.84 20.55
N PHE A 16 11.20 -13.57 19.52
CA PHE A 16 9.86 -14.10 19.35
C PHE A 16 9.92 -15.62 19.43
N GLU A 17 9.23 -16.22 20.39
CA GLU A 17 9.22 -17.66 20.63
C GLU A 17 7.80 -18.10 20.96
N GLN A 18 7.10 -18.65 19.96
CA GLN A 18 5.73 -19.15 20.10
C GLN A 18 5.50 -20.37 19.19
N ASP A 19 4.40 -21.08 19.47
CA ASP A 19 3.93 -22.20 18.65
C ASP A 19 2.71 -21.80 17.81
N VAL A 20 2.97 -21.02 16.76
CA VAL A 20 1.95 -20.46 15.84
C VAL A 20 2.16 -20.98 14.42
N GLU A 21 1.08 -21.05 13.64
CA GLU A 21 1.09 -21.51 12.24
C GLU A 21 1.62 -20.42 11.28
N GLU A 22 1.48 -19.16 11.65
CA GLU A 22 1.86 -18.02 10.84
C GLU A 22 2.46 -16.91 11.71
N ILE A 23 3.54 -16.27 11.24
CA ILE A 23 4.23 -15.17 11.90
C ILE A 23 4.46 -14.06 10.90
N THR A 24 3.94 -12.88 11.19
CA THR A 24 4.10 -11.68 10.38
C THR A 24 5.32 -10.88 10.82
N LEU A 25 6.11 -10.43 9.83
CA LEU A 25 7.34 -9.66 10.01
C LEU A 25 7.18 -8.30 9.33
N GLY A 26 7.47 -7.21 10.05
CA GLY A 26 7.44 -5.89 9.43
C GLY A 26 7.42 -4.73 10.42
N ARG A 27 7.32 -3.52 9.86
CA ARG A 27 7.30 -2.27 10.62
C ARG A 27 5.91 -1.90 11.15
N ALA A 28 4.85 -2.53 10.65
CA ALA A 28 3.50 -2.25 11.09
C ALA A 28 3.29 -2.73 12.54
N PRO A 29 2.55 -1.97 13.38
CA PRO A 29 2.38 -2.28 14.80
C PRO A 29 1.60 -3.58 15.06
N ASN A 30 0.93 -4.13 14.05
CA ASN A 30 0.24 -5.41 14.10
C ASN A 30 1.11 -6.60 13.64
N ALA A 31 2.39 -6.40 13.33
CA ALA A 31 3.30 -7.49 13.01
C ALA A 31 3.71 -8.25 14.29
N ASP A 32 3.70 -9.58 14.23
CA ASP A 32 4.07 -10.45 15.35
C ASP A 32 5.52 -10.21 15.79
N LEU A 33 6.44 -10.06 14.82
CA LEU A 33 7.77 -9.55 15.05
C LEU A 33 7.91 -8.15 14.43
N LEU A 34 7.72 -7.14 15.29
CA LEU A 34 7.86 -5.73 14.94
C LEU A 34 9.34 -5.34 14.74
N LEU A 35 9.64 -4.88 13.52
CA LEU A 35 10.94 -4.42 13.05
C LEU A 35 10.84 -2.92 12.68
N PRO A 36 11.24 -2.00 13.58
CA PRO A 36 10.97 -0.57 13.43
C PRO A 36 11.82 0.12 12.35
N ASP A 37 12.90 -0.52 11.90
CA ASP A 37 13.85 0.00 10.92
C ASP A 37 13.15 0.53 9.66
N TRP A 38 13.44 1.78 9.29
CA TRP A 38 12.72 2.50 8.21
C TRP A 38 12.83 1.83 6.83
N HIS A 39 13.88 1.03 6.60
CA HIS A 39 14.10 0.26 5.38
C HIS A 39 13.39 -1.10 5.36
N VAL A 40 12.62 -1.43 6.41
CA VAL A 40 11.72 -2.58 6.47
C VAL A 40 10.30 -2.12 6.14
N SER A 41 9.61 -2.87 5.28
CA SER A 41 8.25 -2.57 4.84
C SER A 41 7.24 -2.79 5.98
N GLY A 42 6.07 -2.13 5.91
CA GLY A 42 5.00 -2.27 6.90
C GLY A 42 4.60 -3.73 7.13
N SER A 43 4.31 -4.45 6.04
CA SER A 43 4.17 -5.91 6.01
C SER A 43 5.27 -6.45 5.11
N HIS A 44 6.40 -6.84 5.69
CA HIS A 44 7.60 -7.17 4.93
C HIS A 44 7.60 -8.63 4.47
N GLY A 45 7.23 -9.54 5.37
CA GLY A 45 7.19 -10.96 5.06
C GLY A 45 6.36 -11.75 6.06
N VAL A 46 6.11 -13.00 5.73
CA VAL A 46 5.38 -13.95 6.58
C VAL A 46 6.17 -15.24 6.67
N ILE A 47 6.28 -15.81 7.86
CA ILE A 47 6.76 -17.18 8.05
C ILE A 47 5.55 -18.06 8.33
N THR A 48 5.33 -19.06 7.47
CA THR A 48 4.33 -20.11 7.69
C THR A 48 5.04 -21.36 8.20
N VAL A 49 4.58 -21.90 9.32
CA VAL A 49 5.10 -23.13 9.91
C VAL A 49 4.11 -24.25 9.68
N ASP A 50 4.53 -25.26 8.92
CA ASP A 50 3.73 -26.47 8.69
C ASP A 50 4.00 -27.47 9.82
N ARG A 51 2.95 -27.73 10.61
CA ARG A 51 2.97 -28.62 11.78
C ARG A 51 3.14 -30.09 11.42
N GLU A 52 2.66 -30.51 10.24
CA GLU A 52 2.73 -31.91 9.81
C GLU A 52 4.11 -32.25 9.24
N SER A 53 4.71 -31.34 8.47
CA SER A 53 6.02 -31.54 7.86
C SER A 53 7.19 -31.03 8.71
N GLY A 54 6.93 -30.26 9.78
CA GLY A 54 7.95 -29.63 10.60
C GLY A 54 8.79 -28.59 9.83
N SER A 55 8.28 -28.10 8.69
CA SER A 55 8.99 -27.18 7.82
C SER A 55 8.45 -25.75 7.99
N ALA A 56 9.35 -24.77 8.02
CA ALA A 56 8.99 -23.36 8.01
C ALA A 56 9.29 -22.78 6.63
N ARG A 57 8.41 -21.95 6.10
CA ARG A 57 8.60 -21.23 4.83
C ARG A 57 8.48 -19.74 5.06
N TYR A 58 9.45 -18.99 4.56
CA TYR A 58 9.40 -17.55 4.52
C TYR A 58 8.89 -17.08 3.16
N ARG A 59 7.88 -16.21 3.16
CA ARG A 59 7.36 -15.54 1.98
C ARG A 59 7.59 -14.04 2.10
N ASP A 60 8.27 -13.45 1.14
CA ASP A 60 8.39 -12.00 1.01
C ASP A 60 7.09 -11.42 0.44
N LEU A 61 6.52 -10.41 1.10
CA LEU A 61 5.26 -9.78 0.69
C LEU A 61 5.47 -8.67 -0.35
N LYS A 62 6.41 -8.86 -1.28
CA LYS A 62 6.88 -7.87 -2.25
C LYS A 62 7.39 -6.61 -1.55
N SER A 63 8.27 -6.84 -0.58
CA SER A 63 8.90 -5.78 0.19
C SER A 63 9.70 -4.83 -0.69
N THR A 64 9.80 -3.57 -0.27
CA THR A 64 10.41 -2.49 -1.08
C THR A 64 11.91 -2.70 -1.31
N ASN A 65 12.60 -3.23 -0.30
CA ASN A 65 14.05 -3.43 -0.31
C ASN A 65 14.45 -4.91 -0.40
N GLY A 66 13.47 -5.81 -0.53
CA GLY A 66 13.68 -7.24 -0.68
C GLY A 66 14.09 -7.96 0.60
N SER A 67 14.16 -9.28 0.47
CA SER A 67 14.58 -10.21 1.53
C SER A 67 15.61 -11.20 1.00
N ARG A 68 16.49 -11.65 1.88
CA ARG A 68 17.46 -12.73 1.60
C ARG A 68 17.50 -13.72 2.76
N VAL A 69 17.75 -14.99 2.44
CA VAL A 69 18.04 -16.03 3.44
C VAL A 69 19.52 -16.37 3.36
N ILE A 70 20.24 -16.18 4.46
CA ILE A 70 21.64 -16.55 4.62
C ILE A 70 21.67 -17.93 5.28
N ARG A 71 22.18 -18.92 4.54
CA ARG A 71 22.35 -20.31 4.98
C ARG A 71 23.83 -20.67 4.90
N GLY A 72 24.52 -20.61 6.04
CA GLY A 72 25.97 -20.81 6.09
C GLY A 72 26.72 -19.80 5.22
N ARG A 73 27.34 -20.25 4.12
CA ARG A 73 28.05 -19.39 3.14
C ARG A 73 27.19 -18.99 1.94
N GLN A 74 25.97 -19.50 1.81
CA GLN A 74 25.08 -19.21 0.69
C GLN A 74 24.08 -18.12 1.07
N THR A 75 23.84 -17.18 0.16
CA THR A 75 22.80 -16.15 0.28
C THR A 75 21.78 -16.37 -0.83
N ILE A 76 20.53 -16.60 -0.46
CA ILE A 76 19.42 -16.87 -1.38
C ILE A 76 18.54 -15.62 -1.43
N ALA A 77 18.39 -15.00 -2.59
CA ALA A 77 17.45 -13.89 -2.77
C ALA A 77 16.01 -14.42 -2.83
N VAL A 78 15.11 -13.78 -2.08
CA VAL A 78 13.68 -14.14 -2.06
C VAL A 78 12.95 -13.25 -3.05
N ASP A 79 13.12 -13.53 -4.34
CA ASP A 79 12.58 -12.73 -5.45
C ASP A 79 11.77 -13.61 -6.44
N SER A 80 11.46 -13.07 -7.62
CA SER A 80 10.68 -13.77 -8.65
C SER A 80 11.31 -15.08 -9.13
N THR A 81 12.62 -15.27 -8.98
CA THR A 81 13.31 -16.52 -9.38
C THR A 81 12.94 -17.71 -8.49
N VAL A 82 12.55 -17.44 -7.24
CA VAL A 82 12.08 -18.44 -6.26
C VAL A 82 10.59 -18.26 -5.92
N GLY A 83 9.86 -17.47 -6.71
CA GLY A 83 8.44 -17.20 -6.47
C GLY A 83 8.14 -16.43 -5.18
N PHE A 84 9.11 -15.63 -4.69
CA PHE A 84 9.04 -14.88 -3.43
C PHE A 84 8.86 -15.75 -2.17
N GLU A 85 9.16 -17.05 -2.23
CA GLU A 85 9.02 -17.98 -1.10
C GLU A 85 10.22 -18.93 -0.99
N VAL A 86 10.74 -19.11 0.23
CA VAL A 86 11.89 -19.98 0.50
C VAL A 86 11.67 -20.78 1.79
N THR A 87 11.97 -22.08 1.77
CA THR A 87 11.95 -22.93 2.98
C THR A 87 13.12 -22.59 3.90
N LEU A 88 12.80 -22.27 5.15
CA LEU A 88 13.72 -21.99 6.25
C LEU A 88 14.19 -23.27 6.94
N LYS A 89 15.43 -23.26 7.41
CA LYS A 89 16.04 -24.28 8.27
C LYS A 89 16.51 -23.65 9.57
N SER A 90 16.56 -24.46 10.62
CA SER A 90 17.16 -24.04 11.90
C SER A 90 18.63 -23.64 11.67
N GLY A 91 19.01 -22.44 12.11
CA GLY A 91 20.32 -21.82 11.87
C GLY A 91 20.39 -20.91 10.65
N ASP A 92 19.31 -20.76 9.87
CA ASP A 92 19.23 -19.75 8.81
C ASP A 92 19.11 -18.34 9.43
N ARG A 93 19.61 -17.34 8.70
CA ARG A 93 19.41 -15.92 9.03
C ARG A 93 18.63 -15.21 7.93
N LEU A 94 17.54 -14.57 8.31
CA LEU A 94 16.77 -13.71 7.42
C LEU A 94 17.39 -12.31 7.42
N GLN A 95 17.84 -11.87 6.25
CA GLN A 95 18.32 -10.52 6.00
C GLN A 95 17.19 -9.73 5.34
N LEU A 96 16.71 -8.71 6.03
CA LEU A 96 15.54 -7.92 5.66
C LEU A 96 15.93 -6.45 5.46
N GLY A 97 15.47 -5.84 4.36
CA GLY A 97 15.67 -4.42 4.11
C GLY A 97 17.00 -4.09 3.42
N ASP A 98 17.60 -2.96 3.81
CA ASP A 98 18.79 -2.39 3.16
C ASP A 98 19.99 -3.37 3.14
N HIS A 99 20.74 -3.39 2.04
CA HIS A 99 21.92 -4.25 1.91
C HIS A 99 23.14 -3.76 2.71
N GLU A 100 23.28 -2.45 2.93
CA GLU A 100 24.38 -1.86 3.70
C GLU A 100 24.09 -1.85 5.20
N ARG A 101 22.81 -1.77 5.58
CA ARG A 101 22.34 -1.80 6.98
C ARG A 101 21.14 -2.74 7.16
N PRO A 102 21.31 -4.06 6.99
CA PRO A 102 20.19 -4.98 7.07
C PRO A 102 19.70 -5.19 8.50
N VAL A 103 18.43 -5.55 8.63
CA VAL A 103 17.93 -6.26 9.81
C VAL A 103 18.25 -7.75 9.64
N LEU A 104 18.96 -8.34 10.60
CA LEU A 104 19.24 -9.78 10.62
C LEU A 104 18.38 -10.45 11.69
N VAL A 105 17.61 -11.46 11.28
CA VAL A 105 16.79 -12.27 12.17
C VAL A 105 17.27 -13.72 12.10
N GLY A 106 17.82 -14.23 13.20
CA GLY A 106 18.20 -15.63 13.35
C GLY A 106 16.97 -16.51 13.53
N VAL A 107 16.92 -17.63 12.81
CA VAL A 107 15.80 -18.57 12.82
C VAL A 107 16.23 -19.87 13.50
N SER A 108 15.47 -20.31 14.51
CA SER A 108 15.62 -21.63 15.13
C SER A 108 14.26 -22.35 15.11
N VAL A 109 14.22 -23.55 14.56
CA VAL A 109 12.99 -24.38 14.49
C VAL A 109 13.18 -25.61 15.35
N SER A 110 12.31 -25.82 16.34
CA SER A 110 12.27 -27.00 17.19
C SER A 110 10.94 -27.77 17.02
N ILE A 111 11.05 -29.04 16.66
CA ILE A 111 9.92 -29.94 16.46
C ILE A 111 9.77 -30.76 17.74
N LEU A 112 8.69 -30.55 18.50
CA LEU A 112 8.28 -31.46 19.56
C LEU A 112 7.40 -32.57 18.94
N PRO A 113 7.65 -33.86 19.19
CA PRO A 113 6.79 -34.93 18.68
C PRO A 113 5.41 -34.85 19.34
N ALA A 114 4.36 -34.89 18.53
CA ALA A 114 2.97 -34.86 18.98
C ALA A 114 2.65 -36.06 19.88
N THR A 115 2.14 -35.78 21.09
CA THR A 115 1.54 -36.79 21.97
C THR A 115 0.27 -37.35 21.34
N THR A 116 0.21 -38.67 21.25
CA THR A 116 -0.89 -39.47 20.67
C THR A 116 -2.22 -39.24 21.41
N PRO A 117 -3.36 -39.11 20.71
CA PRO A 117 -4.67 -38.98 21.35
C PRO A 117 -5.20 -40.36 21.79
N PHE A 118 -5.61 -40.46 23.06
CA PHE A 118 -6.34 -41.61 23.59
C PHE A 118 -7.83 -41.51 23.22
N LEU A 119 -8.37 -42.58 22.62
CA LEU A 119 -9.79 -42.76 22.27
C LEU A 119 -10.68 -42.96 23.53
N PRO A 120 -11.98 -42.61 23.46
CA PRO A 120 -12.91 -42.69 24.59
C PRO A 120 -13.68 -44.01 24.61
N THR A 121 -13.96 -44.56 25.80
CA THR A 121 -15.01 -45.58 26.00
C THR A 121 -15.70 -45.42 27.36
N THR A 122 -17.01 -45.15 27.25
CA THR A 122 -18.14 -45.67 28.04
C THR A 122 -18.07 -45.75 29.57
N GLY A 123 -19.04 -45.12 30.24
CA GLY A 123 -19.45 -45.57 31.59
C GLY A 123 -20.17 -44.52 32.44
N SER A 124 -21.50 -44.57 32.43
CA SER A 124 -22.45 -43.89 33.34
C SER A 124 -22.10 -44.00 34.83
N MET A 125 -22.24 -42.91 35.61
CA MET A 125 -23.18 -42.78 36.74
C MET A 125 -22.90 -41.54 37.63
N LEU A 126 -23.98 -40.82 37.94
CA LEU A 126 -24.35 -40.19 39.22
C LEU A 126 -23.51 -39.05 39.85
N SER A 127 -24.14 -37.87 39.88
CA SER A 127 -24.51 -37.08 41.07
C SER A 127 -23.45 -36.45 42.02
N ALA A 128 -23.70 -35.16 42.28
CA ALA A 128 -23.52 -34.39 43.53
C ALA A 128 -22.24 -33.55 43.77
N THR A 129 -22.46 -32.23 43.71
CA THR A 129 -22.25 -31.21 44.79
C THR A 129 -20.85 -30.97 45.42
N ILE A 130 -20.27 -29.81 45.07
CA ILE A 130 -19.45 -28.77 45.79
C ILE A 130 -18.80 -29.07 47.20
N PRO A 131 -17.82 -28.25 47.68
CA PRO A 131 -16.32 -28.21 47.62
C PRO A 131 -15.71 -28.63 49.01
N PRO A 132 -14.57 -28.16 49.61
CA PRO A 132 -13.31 -27.50 49.19
C PRO A 132 -12.00 -28.16 49.77
N SER A 133 -10.84 -27.53 49.47
CA SER A 133 -9.59 -27.51 50.26
C SER A 133 -8.52 -28.63 50.17
N ALA A 134 -7.28 -28.13 50.01
CA ALA A 134 -6.04 -28.46 50.71
C ALA A 134 -5.31 -29.82 50.50
N ALA A 135 -4.11 -29.64 49.91
CA ALA A 135 -2.80 -30.09 50.42
C ALA A 135 -2.24 -31.48 50.07
N GLY A 136 -0.99 -31.44 49.57
CA GLY A 136 0.04 -32.47 49.64
C GLY A 136 0.48 -33.00 48.27
N ALA A 137 1.76 -33.09 47.90
CA ALA A 137 3.02 -32.70 48.52
C ALA A 137 4.13 -32.91 47.46
N SER A 138 5.21 -32.11 47.55
CA SER A 138 6.59 -32.42 47.15
C SER A 138 6.84 -32.66 45.64
N VAL A 139 7.84 -32.08 44.98
CA VAL A 139 9.25 -32.50 45.06
C VAL A 139 10.13 -31.45 44.34
N LEU A 140 11.15 -30.97 45.07
CA LEU A 140 12.46 -30.42 44.67
C LEU A 140 12.53 -29.18 43.74
N ARG A 141 12.60 -28.01 44.40
CA ARG A 141 13.20 -26.76 43.90
C ARG A 141 14.71 -26.93 43.67
N ALA A 142 15.20 -26.55 42.49
CA ALA A 142 16.55 -26.00 42.36
C ALA A 142 16.62 -24.66 43.14
N PRO A 143 17.76 -24.29 43.74
CA PRO A 143 17.82 -23.12 44.60
C PRO A 143 17.55 -21.87 43.77
N THR A 144 16.35 -21.29 43.94
CA THR A 144 16.11 -19.88 43.64
C THR A 144 17.13 -19.11 44.47
N VAL A 145 18.16 -18.59 43.83
CA VAL A 145 18.87 -17.43 44.37
C VAL A 145 17.79 -16.35 44.44
N GLN A 146 17.26 -16.12 45.64
CA GLN A 146 16.47 -14.94 45.92
C GLN A 146 17.37 -13.77 45.59
N THR A 147 17.10 -13.08 44.48
CA THR A 147 17.51 -11.68 44.37
C THR A 147 16.97 -10.98 45.61
N PRO A 148 17.81 -10.32 46.42
CA PRO A 148 17.34 -9.61 47.61
C PRO A 148 16.22 -8.66 47.19
N GLU A 149 15.09 -8.67 47.91
CA GLU A 149 14.12 -7.59 47.80
C GLU A 149 14.88 -6.28 48.06
N GLU A 150 14.98 -5.42 47.04
CA GLU A 150 15.52 -4.08 47.17
C GLU A 150 14.68 -3.33 48.22
N PRO A 151 15.28 -2.86 49.29
CA PRO A 151 14.52 -2.28 50.38
C PRO A 151 13.96 -0.89 50.11
N GLU A 152 12.91 -0.58 50.86
CA GLU A 152 12.06 0.56 50.59
C GLU A 152 12.63 1.89 51.10
N ALA A 153 12.79 2.85 50.19
CA ALA A 153 13.19 4.22 50.55
C ALA A 153 12.17 4.87 51.51
N LYS A 154 12.67 5.52 52.57
CA LYS A 154 11.83 6.23 53.54
C LYS A 154 11.24 7.50 52.92
N VAL A 155 9.94 7.49 52.65
CA VAL A 155 9.21 8.65 52.13
C VAL A 155 9.02 9.68 53.24
N LEU A 156 9.47 10.90 52.97
CA LEU A 156 9.31 12.04 53.85
C LEU A 156 8.00 12.80 53.58
N VAL A 157 7.68 12.98 52.30
CA VAL A 157 6.49 13.70 51.84
C VAL A 157 5.93 13.01 50.60
N MET A 158 4.60 12.90 50.54
CA MET A 158 3.88 12.38 49.38
C MET A 158 2.69 13.29 49.10
N ARG A 159 2.55 13.74 47.85
CA ARG A 159 1.48 14.63 47.39
C ARG A 159 0.80 14.06 46.14
N PRO A 160 -0.45 13.58 46.23
CA PRO A 160 -1.20 13.06 45.09
C PRO A 160 -1.41 14.12 43.99
N VAL A 161 -1.47 13.70 42.72
CA VAL A 161 -1.66 14.61 41.56
C VAL A 161 -2.93 15.45 41.64
N GLU A 162 -3.95 14.98 42.35
CA GLU A 162 -5.22 15.67 42.57
C GLU A 162 -5.04 16.96 43.38
N THR A 163 -3.96 17.05 44.18
CA THR A 163 -3.65 18.23 45.01
C THR A 163 -3.00 19.38 44.23
N VAL A 164 -2.72 19.20 42.92
CA VAL A 164 -1.97 20.20 42.13
C VAL A 164 -2.65 21.58 42.10
N ALA A 165 -3.99 21.62 42.14
CA ALA A 165 -4.74 22.87 42.14
C ALA A 165 -4.56 23.67 43.45
N GLU A 166 -4.37 22.98 44.57
CA GLU A 166 -4.08 23.61 45.87
C GLU A 166 -2.64 24.11 45.93
N VAL A 167 -1.70 23.31 45.39
CA VAL A 167 -0.30 23.70 45.22
C VAL A 167 -0.19 24.95 44.34
N GLN A 168 -0.93 24.99 43.23
CA GLN A 168 -0.95 26.15 42.34
C GLN A 168 -1.42 27.43 43.06
N ARG A 169 -2.54 27.37 43.81
CA ARG A 169 -3.03 28.54 44.59
C ARG A 169 -2.02 29.00 45.64
N THR A 170 -1.30 28.06 46.25
CA THR A 170 -0.27 28.36 47.25
C THR A 170 0.91 29.10 46.60
N VAL A 171 1.37 28.63 45.44
CA VAL A 171 2.45 29.26 44.68
C VAL A 171 2.04 30.62 44.10
N GLU A 172 0.79 30.78 43.67
CA GLU A 172 0.24 32.06 43.18
C GLU A 172 0.20 33.16 44.24
N SER A 173 0.08 32.79 45.53
CA SER A 173 0.04 33.73 46.64
C SER A 173 1.42 34.35 46.98
N ASP A 174 2.51 33.78 46.47
CA ASP A 174 3.88 34.30 46.64
C ASP A 174 4.44 34.90 45.33
N PRO A 175 4.59 36.23 45.23
CA PRO A 175 5.08 36.91 44.03
C PRO A 175 6.45 36.42 43.53
N GLY A 176 7.33 35.98 44.44
CA GLY A 176 8.64 35.44 44.07
C GLY A 176 8.54 34.10 43.34
N SER A 177 7.71 33.20 43.86
CA SER A 177 7.46 31.88 43.25
C SER A 177 6.69 31.99 41.94
N LEU A 178 5.73 32.91 41.86
CA LEU A 178 4.98 33.18 40.62
C LEU A 178 5.92 33.64 39.49
N LYS A 179 6.88 34.52 39.77
CA LYS A 179 7.87 34.98 38.78
C LYS A 179 8.77 33.84 38.32
N GLY A 180 9.19 32.96 39.24
CA GLY A 180 9.96 31.75 38.91
C GLY A 180 9.18 30.78 38.03
N LEU A 181 7.91 30.52 38.35
CA LEU A 181 7.04 29.65 37.58
C LEU A 181 6.76 30.20 36.17
N LEU A 182 6.56 31.52 36.03
CA LEU A 182 6.39 32.15 34.72
C LEU A 182 7.64 32.04 33.84
N SER A 183 8.83 32.11 34.44
CA SER A 183 10.10 31.90 33.73
C SER A 183 10.17 30.49 33.15
N VAL A 184 9.87 29.49 33.99
CA VAL A 184 9.84 28.07 33.62
C VAL A 184 8.80 27.79 32.52
N LEU A 185 7.59 28.35 32.64
CA LEU A 185 6.55 28.22 31.61
C LEU A 185 7.00 28.74 30.23
N ARG A 186 7.74 29.86 30.21
CA ARG A 186 8.26 30.43 28.96
C ARG A 186 9.31 29.54 28.31
N MET A 187 10.12 28.83 29.10
CA MET A 187 11.11 27.89 28.57
C MET A 187 10.44 26.68 27.89
N LEU A 188 9.33 26.20 28.45
CA LEU A 188 8.64 25.00 27.96
C LEU A 188 7.70 25.25 26.76
N THR A 189 7.30 26.50 26.51
CA THR A 189 6.28 26.84 25.49
C THR A 189 6.82 27.01 24.07
N GLY A 190 8.14 26.95 23.86
CA GLY A 190 8.78 27.16 22.55
C GLY A 190 9.26 25.90 21.82
N ALA A 191 9.31 24.75 22.50
CA ALA A 191 9.87 23.52 21.95
C ALA A 191 8.80 22.64 21.29
N ILE A 192 9.07 22.16 20.06
CA ILE A 192 8.12 21.35 19.28
C ILE A 192 8.65 19.92 19.09
N GLU A 193 9.96 19.77 18.91
CA GLU A 193 10.59 18.46 18.78
C GLU A 193 10.95 17.88 20.16
N LEU A 194 10.93 16.55 20.30
CA LEU A 194 11.12 15.87 21.60
C LEU A 194 12.46 16.22 22.27
N ASP A 195 13.54 16.30 21.49
CA ASP A 195 14.87 16.65 22.01
C ASP A 195 14.91 18.07 22.58
N GLU A 196 14.29 19.03 21.88
CA GLU A 196 14.17 20.42 22.35
C GLU A 196 13.33 20.51 23.62
N VAL A 197 12.26 19.71 23.70
CA VAL A 197 11.42 19.64 24.89
C VAL A 197 12.20 19.09 26.08
N PHE A 198 13.05 18.08 25.87
CA PHE A 198 13.88 17.53 26.94
C PHE A 198 14.90 18.54 27.47
N ASP A 199 15.55 19.29 26.58
CA ASP A 199 16.50 20.32 26.97
C ASP A 199 15.78 21.51 27.65
N ALA A 200 14.56 21.84 27.23
CA ALA A 200 13.72 22.84 27.90
C ALA A 200 13.27 22.41 29.30
N ILE A 201 12.90 21.13 29.48
CA ILE A 201 12.57 20.55 30.80
C ILE A 201 13.78 20.60 31.72
N GLU A 202 14.96 20.29 31.23
CA GLU A 202 16.21 20.39 32.00
C GLU A 202 16.42 21.80 32.54
N ALA A 203 16.40 22.81 31.65
CA ALA A 203 16.59 24.21 32.02
C ALA A 203 15.54 24.66 33.05
N ALA A 204 14.27 24.33 32.80
CA ALA A 204 13.15 24.62 33.68
C ALA A 204 13.33 24.04 35.09
N VAL A 205 13.75 22.78 35.19
CA VAL A 205 13.91 22.12 36.50
C VAL A 205 15.11 22.68 37.26
N PHE A 206 16.24 22.94 36.61
CA PHE A 206 17.40 23.51 37.29
C PHE A 206 17.18 24.96 37.74
N GLU A 207 16.32 25.71 37.06
CA GLU A 207 15.84 27.03 37.49
C GLU A 207 14.84 26.91 38.66
N ALA A 208 13.84 26.03 38.55
CA ALA A 208 12.81 25.85 39.57
C ALA A 208 13.34 25.28 40.89
N VAL A 209 14.34 24.39 40.82
CA VAL A 209 14.93 23.72 41.98
C VAL A 209 16.44 23.94 41.97
N PRO A 210 16.95 25.09 42.47
CA PRO A 210 18.39 25.42 42.44
C PRO A 210 19.30 24.41 43.15
N LYS A 211 18.75 23.65 44.10
CA LYS A 211 19.48 22.62 44.85
C LYS A 211 19.62 21.30 44.07
N ALA A 212 18.94 21.13 42.95
CA ALA A 212 19.03 19.93 42.13
C ALA A 212 20.42 19.80 41.51
N THR A 213 21.13 18.68 41.70
CA THR A 213 22.40 18.44 41.00
C THR A 213 22.24 17.51 39.81
N HIS A 214 21.25 16.63 39.84
CA HIS A 214 20.95 15.68 38.76
C HIS A 214 19.46 15.69 38.45
N LEU A 215 19.14 15.48 37.17
CA LEU A 215 17.79 15.30 36.65
C LEU A 215 17.76 14.06 35.77
N THR A 216 16.76 13.22 35.96
CA THR A 216 16.47 12.08 35.10
C THR A 216 15.01 12.14 34.67
N LEU A 217 14.78 12.14 33.36
CA LEU A 217 13.45 12.02 32.79
C LEU A 217 13.27 10.60 32.25
N ALA A 218 12.30 9.88 32.83
CA ALA A 218 11.87 8.58 32.35
C ALA A 218 10.53 8.72 31.65
N LEU A 219 10.40 8.18 30.44
CA LEU A 219 9.12 8.15 29.75
C LEU A 219 8.56 6.75 29.72
N ARG A 220 7.24 6.67 29.72
CA ARG A 220 6.51 5.42 29.55
C ARG A 220 6.80 4.85 28.16
N ASP A 221 7.15 3.57 28.16
CA ASP A 221 7.29 2.69 27.00
C ASP A 221 6.25 1.56 27.10
N ASP A 222 5.39 1.50 26.09
CA ASP A 222 4.29 0.53 25.98
C ASP A 222 4.65 -0.64 25.05
N SER A 223 5.93 -0.81 24.70
CA SER A 223 6.39 -1.88 23.80
C SER A 223 6.26 -3.30 24.37
N GLY A 224 5.90 -3.46 25.64
CA GLY A 224 5.76 -4.74 26.34
C GLY A 224 4.43 -4.89 27.08
N ASP A 225 4.21 -6.09 27.65
CA ASP A 225 2.96 -6.51 28.32
C ASP A 225 2.63 -5.69 29.59
N LYS A 226 3.62 -4.96 30.12
CA LYS A 226 3.48 -4.03 31.25
C LYS A 226 4.13 -2.70 30.89
N PRO A 227 3.55 -1.55 31.29
CA PRO A 227 4.15 -0.25 31.06
C PRO A 227 5.49 -0.17 31.79
N THR A 228 6.57 0.00 31.04
CA THR A 228 7.91 0.23 31.60
C THR A 228 8.26 1.71 31.48
N TYR A 229 9.14 2.20 32.35
CA TYR A 229 9.58 3.59 32.33
C TYR A 229 11.08 3.60 32.05
N VAL A 230 11.43 4.12 30.88
CA VAL A 230 12.81 4.10 30.37
C VAL A 230 13.39 5.50 30.48
N ALA A 231 14.60 5.62 31.03
CA ALA A 231 15.36 6.87 31.02
C ALA A 231 15.55 7.34 29.57
N VAL A 232 14.98 8.48 29.21
CA VAL A 232 15.20 9.10 27.89
C VAL A 232 16.27 10.17 27.95
N THR A 233 16.47 10.80 29.11
CA THR A 233 17.56 11.75 29.30
C THR A 233 17.96 11.83 30.77
N THR A 234 19.26 11.98 31.00
CA THR A 234 19.82 12.32 32.32
C THR A 234 20.81 13.47 32.17
N ARG A 235 20.78 14.39 33.13
CA ARG A 235 21.56 15.64 33.12
C ARG A 235 22.15 15.95 34.48
N VAL A 236 23.31 16.61 34.45
CA VAL A 236 24.05 17.05 35.63
C VAL A 236 24.23 18.55 35.56
N ARG A 237 23.88 19.27 36.63
CA ARG A 237 23.98 20.73 36.67
C ARG A 237 25.41 21.18 36.34
N GLY A 238 25.54 22.09 35.36
CA GLY A 238 26.83 22.68 34.98
C GLY A 238 27.70 21.83 34.05
N ARG A 239 27.19 20.68 33.57
CA ARG A 239 27.81 19.90 32.49
C ARG A 239 26.92 19.96 31.25
N THR A 240 27.51 20.29 30.09
CA THR A 240 26.83 20.29 28.79
C THR A 240 26.89 18.94 28.08
N ASP A 241 27.73 18.02 28.54
CA ASP A 241 27.84 16.68 27.94
C ASP A 241 26.65 15.81 28.34
N LYS A 242 25.97 15.24 27.33
CA LYS A 242 25.08 14.07 27.48
C LYS A 242 25.96 12.87 27.84
N SER A 243 26.44 12.77 29.09
CA SER A 243 27.31 11.67 29.49
C SER A 243 26.58 10.34 29.28
N GLY A 244 27.11 9.49 28.40
CA GLY A 244 26.61 8.12 28.16
C GLY A 244 26.79 7.16 29.34
N GLU A 245 27.18 7.67 30.51
CA GLU A 245 27.05 6.92 31.77
C GLU A 245 25.58 6.94 32.18
N ALA A 246 24.94 5.76 32.12
CA ALA A 246 23.59 5.55 32.60
C ALA A 246 23.53 5.90 34.10
N VAL A 247 23.11 7.12 34.43
CA VAL A 247 22.85 7.50 35.81
C VAL A 247 21.65 6.68 36.30
N PRO A 248 21.80 5.89 37.38
CA PRO A 248 20.77 4.98 37.82
C PRO A 248 19.51 5.73 38.26
N ILE A 249 18.37 5.36 37.68
CA ILE A 249 17.03 5.74 38.17
C ILE A 249 16.80 5.03 39.51
N SER A 250 16.20 5.74 40.47
CA SER A 250 15.72 5.08 41.68
C SER A 250 14.42 4.32 41.35
N LYS A 251 14.52 2.99 41.18
CA LYS A 251 13.37 2.13 40.88
C LYS A 251 12.27 2.26 41.94
N SER A 252 12.64 2.42 43.21
CA SER A 252 11.70 2.58 44.32
C SER A 252 10.92 3.90 44.26
N VAL A 253 11.57 5.02 43.91
CA VAL A 253 10.90 6.32 43.74
C VAL A 253 10.01 6.31 42.51
N VAL A 254 10.49 5.83 41.36
CA VAL A 254 9.69 5.74 40.13
C VAL A 254 8.46 4.85 40.34
N ARG A 255 8.63 3.69 40.97
CA ARG A 255 7.52 2.79 41.29
C ARG A 255 6.47 3.49 42.15
N ARG A 256 6.87 4.20 43.21
CA ARG A 256 5.93 4.93 44.08
C ARG A 256 5.22 6.07 43.36
N VAL A 257 5.92 6.85 42.55
CA VAL A 257 5.31 7.93 41.76
C VAL A 257 4.24 7.39 40.83
N VAL A 258 4.48 6.24 40.19
CA VAL A 258 3.56 5.61 39.24
C VAL A 258 2.39 4.94 39.96
N GLU A 259 2.66 4.08 40.95
CA GLU A 259 1.63 3.30 41.67
C GLU A 259 0.71 4.20 42.51
N GLN A 260 1.27 5.22 43.18
CA GLN A 260 0.53 6.12 44.06
C GLN A 260 0.05 7.39 43.36
N ARG A 261 0.42 7.60 42.09
CA ARG A 261 0.11 8.80 41.31
C ARG A 261 0.42 10.08 42.09
N ALA A 262 1.61 10.16 42.66
CA ALA A 262 1.97 11.21 43.61
C ALA A 262 3.37 11.74 43.35
N ALA A 263 3.58 13.01 43.65
CA ALA A 263 4.89 13.60 43.87
C ALA A 263 5.45 13.06 45.20
N VAL A 264 6.68 12.53 45.16
CA VAL A 264 7.31 11.84 46.28
C VAL A 264 8.65 12.49 46.60
N LEU A 265 8.86 12.81 47.87
CA LEU A 265 10.16 13.21 48.43
C LEU A 265 10.66 12.08 49.35
N ALA A 266 11.85 11.56 49.08
CA ALA A 266 12.47 10.51 49.89
C ALA A 266 13.81 10.97 50.51
N ALA A 267 14.04 10.56 51.76
CA ALA A 267 15.31 10.74 52.46
C ALA A 267 16.21 9.52 52.27
N ASP A 268 17.51 9.76 52.10
CA ASP A 268 18.57 8.73 52.10
C ASP A 268 18.24 7.48 51.26
N ALA A 269 18.49 7.55 49.95
CA ALA A 269 18.48 6.38 49.08
C ALA A 269 19.71 5.45 49.31
N MET A 270 20.39 5.58 50.46
CA MET A 270 21.68 4.96 50.74
C MET A 270 21.65 3.83 51.78
N ARG A 271 20.49 3.29 52.10
CA ARG A 271 20.41 1.94 52.64
C ARG A 271 19.73 1.06 51.62
N GLU A 272 20.52 0.04 51.23
CA GLU A 272 20.10 -1.19 50.61
C GLU A 272 20.15 -1.22 49.08
N VAL A 273 21.36 -1.53 48.59
CA VAL A 273 21.64 -1.90 47.21
C VAL A 273 22.15 -3.34 47.24
N GLY A 274 21.34 -4.24 46.67
CA GLY A 274 21.76 -5.61 46.36
C GLY A 274 22.84 -5.64 45.28
N GLU A 275 23.62 -6.71 45.26
CA GLU A 275 24.81 -6.89 44.44
C GLU A 275 24.53 -6.83 42.93
N THR A 276 24.84 -5.70 42.27
CA THR A 276 25.20 -5.69 40.85
C THR A 276 26.19 -4.57 40.54
N ALA A 277 27.26 -4.91 39.81
CA ALA A 277 28.54 -4.20 39.73
C ALA A 277 28.56 -2.84 39.00
N SER A 278 27.43 -2.14 38.83
CA SER A 278 27.38 -0.89 38.04
C SER A 278 27.07 0.38 38.87
N ILE A 279 26.84 0.30 40.19
CA ILE A 279 26.35 1.45 40.99
C ILE A 279 27.26 1.84 42.18
N MET A 280 28.57 1.55 42.15
CA MET A 280 29.47 2.03 43.22
C MET A 280 29.74 3.56 43.25
N GLY A 281 29.12 4.38 42.37
CA GLY A 281 29.49 5.80 42.21
C GLY A 281 28.44 6.87 42.55
N ALA A 282 27.16 6.54 42.81
CA ALA A 282 26.10 7.54 42.68
C ALA A 282 25.78 8.40 43.94
N LYS A 283 26.17 8.01 45.17
CA LYS A 283 25.96 8.76 46.44
C LYS A 283 24.69 9.67 46.45
N ILE A 284 23.51 9.11 46.18
CA ILE A 284 22.25 9.87 46.18
C ILE A 284 21.81 10.07 47.64
N LEU A 285 21.79 11.33 48.09
CA LEU A 285 21.52 11.68 49.50
C LEU A 285 20.09 12.23 49.69
N SER A 286 19.50 12.81 48.66
CA SER A 286 18.12 13.28 48.65
C SER A 286 17.54 13.19 47.24
N THR A 287 16.30 12.71 47.11
CA THR A 287 15.63 12.49 45.81
C THR A 287 14.17 12.92 45.86
N MET A 288 13.70 13.51 44.76
CA MET A 288 12.31 13.81 44.48
C MET A 288 11.91 13.17 43.17
N GLY A 289 10.70 12.62 43.11
CA GLY A 289 10.08 12.15 41.89
C GLY A 289 8.73 12.79 41.71
N VAL A 290 8.44 13.31 40.53
CA VAL A 290 7.10 13.79 40.17
C VAL A 290 6.61 13.09 38.91
N PRO A 291 5.31 12.78 38.83
CA PRO A 291 4.76 12.20 37.62
C PRO A 291 4.70 13.26 36.51
N LEU A 292 4.78 12.81 35.26
CA LEU A 292 4.25 13.52 34.11
C LEU A 292 2.92 12.85 33.77
N TRP A 293 1.78 13.52 33.96
CA TRP A 293 0.47 12.88 33.85
C TRP A 293 -0.49 13.64 32.94
N ARG A 294 -1.47 12.91 32.42
CA ARG A 294 -2.62 13.45 31.70
C ARG A 294 -3.86 12.62 32.03
N GLY A 295 -4.85 13.24 32.67
CA GLY A 295 -6.01 12.50 33.16
C GLY A 295 -5.56 11.33 34.06
N GLU A 296 -6.02 10.12 33.76
CA GLU A 296 -5.64 8.89 34.47
C GLU A 296 -4.33 8.26 33.98
N GLU A 297 -3.63 8.87 33.03
CA GLU A 297 -2.40 8.28 32.47
C GLU A 297 -1.13 8.95 33.02
N ILE A 298 -0.12 8.15 33.38
CA ILE A 298 1.24 8.63 33.66
C ILE A 298 2.07 8.45 32.40
N LEU A 299 2.44 9.56 31.77
CA LEU A 299 3.26 9.62 30.55
C LEU A 299 4.76 9.38 30.83
N GLY A 300 5.18 9.64 32.07
CA GLY A 300 6.57 9.54 32.48
C GLY A 300 6.78 9.93 33.94
N VAL A 301 8.04 9.87 34.39
CA VAL A 301 8.46 10.30 35.72
C VAL A 301 9.67 11.23 35.57
N LEU A 302 9.58 12.38 36.24
CA LEU A 302 10.67 13.32 36.36
C LEU A 302 11.29 13.16 37.74
N GLN A 303 12.52 12.64 37.79
CA GLN A 303 13.28 12.44 39.01
C GLN A 303 14.39 13.50 39.12
N VAL A 304 14.57 14.04 40.32
CA VAL A 304 15.57 15.05 40.65
C VAL A 304 16.30 14.65 41.91
N ASP A 305 17.63 14.69 41.87
CA ASP A 305 18.47 14.26 42.98
C ASP A 305 19.47 15.32 43.42
N ASN A 306 19.87 15.26 44.70
CA ASN A 306 21.01 15.97 45.26
C ASN A 306 21.97 14.96 45.91
N ARG A 307 23.24 15.03 45.51
CA ARG A 307 24.34 14.14 45.94
C ARG A 307 25.33 14.80 46.90
N ALA A 308 25.15 16.07 47.24
CA ALA A 308 26.07 16.83 48.07
C ALA A 308 25.73 16.74 49.57
N GLN A 309 24.43 16.82 49.94
CA GLN A 309 23.97 16.77 51.33
C GLN A 309 22.60 16.06 51.44
N PRO A 310 22.35 15.27 52.50
CA PRO A 310 21.03 14.67 52.76
C PRO A 310 20.03 15.73 53.23
N GLY A 311 18.73 15.53 52.95
CA GLY A 311 17.65 16.40 53.44
C GLY A 311 17.61 17.81 52.82
N MET A 312 18.23 18.02 51.66
CA MET A 312 18.31 19.34 51.02
C MET A 312 16.97 19.83 50.44
N PHE A 313 16.13 18.92 49.99
CA PHE A 313 14.83 19.24 49.42
C PHE A 313 13.77 19.40 50.51
N LYS A 314 12.98 20.47 50.40
CA LYS A 314 11.84 20.78 51.27
C LYS A 314 10.53 20.58 50.51
N ASP A 315 9.41 20.61 51.23
CA ASP A 315 8.07 20.50 50.65
C ASP A 315 7.80 21.52 49.52
N ARG A 316 8.27 22.76 49.71
CA ARG A 316 8.21 23.81 48.67
C ARG A 316 8.99 23.48 47.39
N ASP A 317 10.11 22.74 47.51
CA ASP A 317 10.87 22.30 46.34
C ASP A 317 10.10 21.22 45.56
N LEU A 318 9.36 20.35 46.28
CA LEU A 318 8.48 19.33 45.69
C LEU A 318 7.26 19.97 45.00
N GLU A 319 6.66 20.99 45.62
CA GLU A 319 5.55 21.77 45.05
C GLU A 319 5.93 22.44 43.72
N MET A 320 7.08 23.13 43.69
CA MET A 320 7.59 23.73 42.46
C MET A 320 7.87 22.67 41.39
N LEU A 321 8.52 21.57 41.75
CA LEU A 321 8.81 20.48 40.82
C LEU A 321 7.52 19.84 40.27
N MET A 322 6.47 19.71 41.09
CA MET A 322 5.17 19.19 40.67
C MET A 322 4.51 20.07 39.60
N LEU A 323 4.60 21.39 39.74
CA LEU A 323 4.11 22.35 38.73
C LEU A 323 4.94 22.29 37.44
N VAL A 324 6.26 22.16 37.55
CA VAL A 324 7.11 21.90 36.37
C VAL A 324 6.74 20.58 35.70
N GLY A 325 6.50 19.52 36.47
CA GLY A 325 6.07 18.21 35.98
C GLY A 325 4.75 18.28 35.20
N GLN A 326 3.78 19.08 35.67
CA GLN A 326 2.52 19.29 34.96
C GLN A 326 2.75 19.94 33.57
N GLN A 327 3.62 20.93 33.49
CA GLN A 327 3.90 21.66 32.26
C GLN A 327 4.78 20.84 31.30
N ALA A 328 5.77 20.14 31.84
CA ALA A 328 6.58 19.17 31.12
C ALA A 328 5.71 18.06 30.51
N SER A 329 4.68 17.59 31.24
CA SER A 329 3.73 16.59 30.73
C SER A 329 3.02 17.07 29.46
N LEU A 330 2.55 18.33 29.46
CA LEU A 330 1.89 18.92 28.28
C LEU A 330 2.87 19.08 27.11
N ALA A 331 4.08 19.57 27.37
CA ALA A 331 5.11 19.75 26.34
C ALA A 331 5.51 18.41 25.69
N VAL A 332 5.78 17.38 26.49
CA VAL A 332 6.11 16.03 26.01
C VAL A 332 4.96 15.44 25.20
N HIS A 333 3.72 15.62 25.66
CA HIS A 333 2.55 15.14 24.94
C HIS A 333 2.38 15.81 23.57
N ASN A 334 2.51 17.14 23.52
CA ASN A 334 2.39 17.90 22.27
C ASN A 334 3.49 17.51 21.26
N ALA A 335 4.73 17.33 21.73
CA ALA A 335 5.83 16.88 20.86
C ALA A 335 5.60 15.46 20.32
N ARG A 336 5.08 14.53 21.14
CA ARG A 336 4.69 13.19 20.68
C ARG A 336 3.60 13.25 19.61
N LEU A 337 2.55 14.06 19.81
CA LEU A 337 1.48 14.25 18.83
C LEU A 337 2.00 14.84 17.51
N TYR A 338 2.81 15.89 17.60
CA TYR A 338 3.38 16.54 16.41
C TYR A 338 4.19 15.54 15.57
N ARG A 339 5.02 14.72 16.23
CA ARG A 339 5.80 13.65 15.58
C ARG A 339 4.90 12.62 14.88
N GLN A 340 3.82 12.18 15.52
CA GLN A 340 2.87 11.23 14.92
C GLN A 340 2.22 11.80 13.66
N VAL A 341 1.75 13.06 13.71
CA VAL A 341 1.14 13.74 12.57
C VAL A 341 2.14 13.87 11.41
N LYS A 342 3.37 14.30 11.70
CA LYS A 342 4.43 14.45 10.70
C LYS A 342 4.78 13.12 10.02
N LEU A 343 4.87 12.03 10.80
CA LEU A 343 5.12 10.69 10.26
C LEU A 343 3.98 10.20 9.36
N ALA A 344 2.73 10.40 9.78
CA ALA A 344 1.55 10.04 9.00
C ALA A 344 1.46 10.84 7.68
N GLU A 345 1.78 12.13 7.71
CA GLU A 345 1.83 12.96 6.52
C GLU A 345 2.91 12.49 5.55
N MET A 346 4.11 12.18 6.04
CA MET A 346 5.20 11.66 5.20
C MET A 346 4.84 10.32 4.57
N SER A 347 4.25 9.38 5.33
CA SER A 347 3.83 8.09 4.78
C SER A 347 2.77 8.25 3.71
N ALA A 348 1.76 9.10 3.95
CA ALA A 348 0.70 9.37 2.98
C ALA A 348 1.24 10.02 1.70
N ARG A 349 2.17 10.99 1.81
CA ARG A 349 2.83 11.61 0.65
C ARG A 349 3.65 10.60 -0.14
N THR A 350 4.39 9.74 0.54
CA THR A 350 5.25 8.72 -0.09
C THR A 350 4.39 7.70 -0.84
N GLU A 351 3.34 7.18 -0.21
CA GLU A 351 2.39 6.26 -0.84
C GLU A 351 1.70 6.89 -2.06
N ASN A 352 1.23 8.13 -1.93
CA ASN A 352 0.60 8.86 -3.03
C ASN A 352 1.58 9.06 -4.20
N SER A 353 2.84 9.40 -3.91
CA SER A 353 3.89 9.53 -4.92
C SER A 353 4.22 8.21 -5.62
N PHE A 354 4.25 7.10 -4.88
CA PHE A 354 4.53 5.77 -5.41
C PHE A 354 3.39 5.28 -6.31
N LEU A 355 2.14 5.48 -5.88
CA LEU A 355 0.96 5.17 -6.68
C LEU A 355 0.92 6.01 -7.96
N LYS A 356 1.24 7.30 -7.88
CA LYS A 356 1.39 8.18 -9.06
C LYS A 356 2.47 7.71 -10.01
N GLN A 357 3.65 7.37 -9.51
CA GLN A 357 4.76 6.91 -10.34
C GLN A 357 4.45 5.57 -11.01
N ARG A 358 3.72 4.68 -10.33
CA ARG A 358 3.25 3.41 -10.91
C ARG A 358 2.19 3.62 -11.99
N ALA A 359 1.28 4.58 -11.81
CA ALA A 359 0.29 4.94 -12.81
C ALA A 359 0.93 5.62 -14.04
N GLN A 360 1.95 6.46 -13.82
CA GLN A 360 2.71 7.12 -14.89
C GLN A 360 3.61 6.15 -15.65
N LYS A 361 4.25 5.18 -14.98
CA LYS A 361 5.05 4.12 -15.63
C LYS A 361 4.22 3.19 -16.54
N LYS A 362 2.90 3.09 -16.34
CA LYS A 362 2.01 2.31 -17.23
C LYS A 362 1.68 3.05 -18.54
N PHE A 363 1.96 4.35 -18.63
CA PHE A 363 1.71 5.11 -19.84
C PHE A 363 2.96 5.10 -20.75
N GLU A 364 2.97 4.22 -21.75
CA GLU A 364 4.04 4.13 -22.76
C GLU A 364 3.84 5.08 -23.96
N GLY A 365 2.84 5.97 -23.89
CA GLY A 365 2.43 6.81 -25.01
C GLY A 365 1.41 6.13 -25.92
N ILE A 366 0.97 6.85 -26.96
CA ILE A 366 0.04 6.34 -27.98
C ILE A 366 0.84 6.13 -29.27
N ILE A 367 0.73 4.94 -29.85
CA ILE A 367 1.43 4.57 -31.09
C ILE A 367 0.50 4.80 -32.28
N GLY A 368 0.98 5.54 -33.28
CA GLY A 368 0.32 5.76 -34.56
C GLY A 368 0.94 6.94 -35.31
N ASP A 369 1.11 6.79 -36.63
CA ASP A 369 1.64 7.83 -37.52
C ASP A 369 0.70 8.11 -38.72
N SER A 370 -0.38 7.35 -38.86
CA SER A 370 -1.45 7.59 -39.82
C SER A 370 -2.02 9.01 -39.72
N ARG A 371 -2.56 9.50 -40.85
CA ARG A 371 -3.16 10.84 -40.94
C ARG A 371 -4.29 11.03 -39.92
N GLU A 372 -5.08 9.99 -39.71
CA GLU A 372 -6.21 9.95 -38.78
C GLU A 372 -5.72 10.09 -37.34
N MET A 373 -4.62 9.43 -36.97
CA MET A 373 -4.00 9.56 -35.65
C MET A 373 -3.34 10.92 -35.44
N LYS A 374 -2.68 11.49 -36.46
CA LYS A 374 -2.15 12.86 -36.41
C LYS A 374 -3.27 13.89 -36.14
N ASN A 375 -4.38 13.77 -36.86
CA ASN A 375 -5.57 14.61 -36.62
C ASN A 375 -6.14 14.44 -35.21
N LEU A 376 -6.10 13.22 -34.65
CA LEU A 376 -6.50 12.94 -33.28
C LEU A 376 -5.60 13.67 -32.28
N PHE A 377 -4.28 13.57 -32.45
CA PHE A 377 -3.29 14.24 -31.58
C PHE A 377 -3.42 15.76 -31.63
N ASP A 378 -3.63 16.33 -32.82
CA ASP A 378 -3.86 17.78 -32.98
C ASP A 378 -5.13 18.26 -32.26
N LYS A 379 -6.19 17.45 -32.26
CA LYS A 379 -7.41 17.75 -31.49
C LYS A 379 -7.15 17.64 -29.99
N MET A 380 -6.45 16.59 -29.55
CA MET A 380 -6.11 16.41 -28.14
C MET A 380 -5.28 17.58 -27.61
N ALA A 381 -4.27 18.03 -28.34
CA ALA A 381 -3.41 19.15 -27.95
C ALA A 381 -4.21 20.43 -27.63
N LYS A 382 -5.34 20.67 -28.30
CA LYS A 382 -6.20 21.83 -28.07
C LYS A 382 -7.01 21.75 -26.77
N VAL A 383 -7.31 20.55 -26.27
CA VAL A 383 -8.19 20.36 -25.10
C VAL A 383 -7.42 20.01 -23.83
N VAL A 384 -6.18 19.51 -23.94
CA VAL A 384 -5.36 19.03 -22.83
C VAL A 384 -5.30 20.02 -21.67
N ASP A 385 -5.10 21.31 -21.94
CA ASP A 385 -4.94 22.36 -20.91
C ASP A 385 -6.25 23.01 -20.41
N THR A 386 -7.39 22.49 -20.86
CA THR A 386 -8.72 23.02 -20.52
C THR A 386 -9.39 22.22 -19.39
N ARG A 387 -10.39 22.83 -18.75
CA ARG A 387 -11.27 22.16 -17.76
C ARG A 387 -12.47 21.45 -18.42
N VAL A 388 -12.60 21.55 -19.74
CA VAL A 388 -13.74 21.04 -20.49
C VAL A 388 -13.79 19.52 -20.41
N SER A 389 -15.01 18.97 -20.32
CA SER A 389 -15.26 17.54 -20.41
C SER A 389 -14.96 17.03 -21.82
N VAL A 390 -14.28 15.90 -21.89
CA VAL A 390 -13.90 15.26 -23.15
C VAL A 390 -14.72 13.99 -23.31
N LEU A 391 -15.42 13.84 -24.43
CA LEU A 391 -16.12 12.62 -24.79
C LEU A 391 -15.32 11.86 -25.85
N ILE A 392 -14.85 10.67 -25.49
CA ILE A 392 -14.07 9.79 -26.36
C ILE A 392 -15.00 8.76 -26.99
N GLU A 393 -15.10 8.78 -28.31
CA GLU A 393 -15.93 7.87 -29.07
C GLU A 393 -15.04 6.90 -29.84
N GLY A 394 -15.33 5.60 -29.74
CA GLY A 394 -14.59 4.62 -30.52
C GLY A 394 -15.00 3.21 -30.17
N GLU A 395 -14.79 2.30 -31.13
CA GLU A 395 -15.08 0.89 -30.96
C GLU A 395 -14.31 0.28 -29.79
N THR A 396 -14.81 -0.86 -29.29
CA THR A 396 -14.13 -1.62 -28.25
C THR A 396 -12.75 -2.06 -28.75
N GLY A 397 -11.74 -1.95 -27.89
CA GLY A 397 -10.36 -2.36 -28.21
C GLY A 397 -9.54 -1.34 -29.02
N THR A 398 -10.01 -0.10 -29.22
CA THR A 398 -9.25 0.95 -29.92
C THR A 398 -8.22 1.70 -29.05
N GLY A 399 -8.27 1.52 -27.72
CA GLY A 399 -7.37 2.18 -26.76
C GLY A 399 -7.91 3.47 -26.12
N LYS A 400 -9.24 3.54 -25.87
CA LYS A 400 -9.90 4.72 -25.25
C LYS A 400 -9.25 5.16 -23.92
N GLU A 401 -8.86 4.22 -23.08
CA GLU A 401 -8.18 4.50 -21.81
C GLU A 401 -6.80 5.16 -22.00
N LEU A 402 -6.05 4.79 -23.04
CA LEU A 402 -4.76 5.42 -23.36
C LEU A 402 -4.95 6.88 -23.80
N VAL A 403 -5.99 7.16 -24.59
CA VAL A 403 -6.35 8.53 -24.97
C VAL A 403 -6.78 9.34 -23.75
N ALA A 404 -7.62 8.79 -22.87
CA ALA A 404 -8.01 9.47 -21.63
C ALA A 404 -6.82 9.76 -20.71
N SER A 405 -5.93 8.79 -20.56
CA SER A 405 -4.68 8.92 -19.80
C SER A 405 -3.78 10.01 -20.39
N ALA A 406 -3.62 10.04 -21.72
CA ALA A 406 -2.85 11.07 -22.40
C ALA A 406 -3.44 12.48 -22.18
N VAL A 407 -4.77 12.63 -22.24
CA VAL A 407 -5.44 13.91 -21.93
C VAL A 407 -5.11 14.38 -20.51
N HIS A 408 -5.01 13.47 -19.54
CA HIS A 408 -4.64 13.81 -18.17
C HIS A 408 -3.15 14.14 -18.01
N TYR A 409 -2.25 13.24 -18.41
CA TYR A 409 -0.82 13.37 -18.15
C TYR A 409 -0.13 14.47 -18.97
N GLN A 410 -0.75 14.92 -20.06
CA GLN A 410 -0.27 16.09 -20.81
C GLN A 410 -0.83 17.41 -20.27
N SER A 411 -1.79 17.38 -19.33
CA SER A 411 -2.47 18.58 -18.83
C SER A 411 -1.78 19.22 -17.63
N ARG A 412 -2.25 20.42 -17.24
CA ARG A 412 -1.93 21.07 -15.95
C ARG A 412 -2.28 20.23 -14.72
N ARG A 413 -3.10 19.18 -14.85
CA ARG A 413 -3.47 18.26 -13.77
C ARG A 413 -2.61 16.99 -13.73
N ARG A 414 -1.53 16.89 -14.53
CA ARG A 414 -0.66 15.70 -14.61
C ARG A 414 -0.10 15.19 -13.27
N ASP A 415 0.07 16.08 -12.29
CA ASP A 415 0.60 15.76 -10.96
C ASP A 415 -0.51 15.39 -9.96
N ARG A 416 -1.78 15.38 -10.40
CA ARG A 416 -2.97 15.05 -9.62
C ARG A 416 -3.39 13.61 -9.89
N LEU A 417 -4.45 13.16 -9.21
CA LEU A 417 -4.94 11.79 -9.37
C LEU A 417 -5.69 11.64 -10.70
N PHE A 418 -5.38 10.55 -11.40
CA PHE A 418 -6.17 10.01 -12.51
C PHE A 418 -6.85 8.74 -12.01
N ILE A 419 -8.18 8.76 -11.95
CA ILE A 419 -8.99 7.63 -11.52
C ILE A 419 -9.80 7.15 -12.72
N ALA A 420 -9.71 5.86 -13.04
CA ALA A 420 -10.49 5.22 -14.10
C ALA A 420 -11.56 4.31 -13.51
N GLN A 421 -12.79 4.43 -14.00
CA GLN A 421 -13.91 3.58 -13.62
C GLN A 421 -14.70 3.14 -14.86
N ASN A 422 -14.79 1.82 -15.06
CA ASN A 422 -15.70 1.25 -16.06
C ASN A 422 -17.12 1.16 -15.46
N CYS A 423 -18.09 1.72 -16.17
CA CYS A 423 -19.48 1.83 -15.70
C CYS A 423 -20.33 0.59 -15.99
N ALA A 424 -19.90 -0.30 -16.90
CA ALA A 424 -20.59 -1.56 -17.21
C ALA A 424 -20.18 -2.72 -16.28
N ALA A 425 -19.05 -2.60 -15.59
CA ALA A 425 -18.47 -3.69 -14.79
C ALA A 425 -19.17 -3.93 -13.45
N LEU A 426 -19.93 -2.96 -12.93
CA LEU A 426 -20.53 -3.01 -11.59
C LEU A 426 -22.06 -2.89 -11.63
N PRO A 427 -22.78 -3.60 -10.74
CA PRO A 427 -24.20 -3.35 -10.47
C PRO A 427 -24.44 -1.90 -10.04
N GLU A 428 -25.63 -1.36 -10.33
CA GLU A 428 -26.00 0.04 -10.10
C GLU A 428 -25.69 0.52 -8.67
N THR A 429 -26.10 -0.22 -7.65
CA THR A 429 -25.92 0.16 -6.23
C THR A 429 -24.45 0.20 -5.82
N LEU A 430 -23.63 -0.71 -6.35
CA LEU A 430 -22.19 -0.72 -6.10
C LEU A 430 -21.51 0.41 -6.86
N LEU A 431 -21.87 0.65 -8.11
CA LEU A 431 -21.34 1.76 -8.90
C LEU A 431 -21.66 3.12 -8.25
N GLU A 432 -22.87 3.28 -7.71
CA GLU A 432 -23.27 4.47 -6.96
C GLU A 432 -22.39 4.67 -5.71
N SER A 433 -22.20 3.61 -4.94
CA SER A 433 -21.37 3.61 -3.73
C SER A 433 -19.90 3.91 -4.03
N GLU A 434 -19.34 3.34 -5.11
CA GLU A 434 -17.98 3.65 -5.55
C GLU A 434 -17.86 5.11 -5.98
N LEU A 435 -18.74 5.60 -6.86
CA LEU A 435 -18.62 6.96 -7.41
C LEU A 435 -18.82 8.05 -6.35
N PHE A 436 -19.86 7.94 -5.53
CA PHE A 436 -20.29 9.01 -4.62
C PHE A 436 -19.92 8.77 -3.14
N GLY A 437 -19.54 7.53 -2.77
CA GLY A 437 -19.26 7.16 -1.39
C GLY A 437 -20.52 6.95 -0.57
N HIS A 438 -20.38 6.38 0.63
CA HIS A 438 -21.51 6.13 1.52
C HIS A 438 -21.18 6.38 2.98
N LYS A 439 -22.23 6.66 3.76
CA LYS A 439 -22.17 6.65 5.22
C LYS A 439 -22.52 5.27 5.77
N LYS A 440 -21.97 4.95 6.95
CA LYS A 440 -22.33 3.75 7.71
C LYS A 440 -23.85 3.65 7.84
N GLY A 441 -24.40 2.49 7.49
CA GLY A 441 -25.85 2.24 7.53
C GLY A 441 -26.64 2.74 6.32
N ALA A 442 -26.00 3.24 5.25
CA ALA A 442 -26.71 3.68 4.05
C ALA A 442 -27.41 2.55 3.28
N PHE A 443 -26.89 1.32 3.34
CA PHE A 443 -27.50 0.12 2.77
C PHE A 443 -27.05 -1.14 3.52
N THR A 444 -27.68 -2.28 3.24
CA THR A 444 -27.31 -3.58 3.84
C THR A 444 -25.89 -3.97 3.43
N GLY A 445 -24.94 -3.93 4.37
CA GLY A 445 -23.50 -4.16 4.13
C GLY A 445 -22.62 -2.92 4.28
N ALA A 446 -23.19 -1.73 4.48
CA ALA A 446 -22.44 -0.51 4.77
C ALA A 446 -22.00 -0.47 6.25
N THR A 447 -20.97 -1.25 6.60
CA THR A 447 -20.44 -1.36 7.96
C THR A 447 -19.63 -0.14 8.39
N GLU A 448 -19.05 0.58 7.43
CA GLU A 448 -18.15 1.72 7.62
C GLU A 448 -18.47 2.88 6.67
N ASP A 449 -17.90 4.05 6.94
CA ASP A 449 -17.95 5.18 6.01
C ASP A 449 -16.94 4.96 4.86
N LYS A 450 -17.36 5.18 3.62
CA LYS A 450 -16.50 5.09 2.44
C LYS A 450 -16.53 6.37 1.62
N LYS A 451 -15.35 6.90 1.29
CA LYS A 451 -15.21 8.03 0.35
C LYS A 451 -15.44 7.59 -1.09
N GLY A 452 -16.14 8.41 -1.87
CA GLY A 452 -16.39 8.14 -3.28
C GLY A 452 -15.24 8.55 -4.20
N LEU A 453 -15.21 7.98 -5.40
CA LEU A 453 -14.20 8.29 -6.42
C LEU A 453 -14.18 9.78 -6.80
N PHE A 454 -15.31 10.48 -6.78
CA PHE A 454 -15.32 11.93 -7.03
C PHE A 454 -14.58 12.72 -5.95
N GLU A 455 -14.73 12.33 -4.67
CA GLU A 455 -14.00 12.95 -3.56
C GLU A 455 -12.51 12.62 -3.62
N LEU A 456 -12.16 11.39 -4.02
CA LEU A 456 -10.77 10.99 -4.20
C LEU A 456 -10.11 11.67 -5.41
N ALA A 457 -10.87 11.93 -6.48
CA ALA A 457 -10.39 12.59 -7.69
C ALA A 457 -10.37 14.13 -7.60
N ASP A 458 -10.60 14.72 -6.42
CA ASP A 458 -10.67 16.18 -6.27
C ASP A 458 -9.38 16.88 -6.72
N GLY A 459 -9.54 17.91 -7.56
CA GLY A 459 -8.46 18.59 -8.28
C GLY A 459 -7.80 17.77 -9.40
N GLY A 460 -8.22 16.53 -9.63
CA GLY A 460 -7.68 15.58 -10.60
C GLY A 460 -8.60 15.33 -11.80
N THR A 461 -8.53 14.13 -12.35
CA THR A 461 -9.34 13.68 -13.49
C THR A 461 -10.02 12.34 -13.17
N LEU A 462 -11.32 12.24 -13.44
CA LEU A 462 -12.07 11.00 -13.42
C LEU A 462 -12.39 10.56 -14.85
N PHE A 463 -11.92 9.38 -15.22
CA PHE A 463 -12.21 8.71 -16.47
C PHE A 463 -13.37 7.72 -16.29
N LEU A 464 -14.46 7.93 -17.03
CA LEU A 464 -15.66 7.09 -17.02
C LEU A 464 -15.72 6.31 -18.33
N ASP A 465 -15.34 5.04 -18.30
CA ASP A 465 -15.44 4.17 -19.47
C ASP A 465 -16.85 3.56 -19.58
N GLU A 466 -17.29 3.35 -20.81
CA GLU A 466 -18.62 2.84 -21.15
C GLU A 466 -19.77 3.63 -20.52
N ILE A 467 -19.69 4.98 -20.57
CA ILE A 467 -20.69 5.89 -19.98
C ILE A 467 -22.12 5.65 -20.52
N GLY A 468 -22.23 5.13 -21.75
CA GLY A 468 -23.51 4.78 -22.38
C GLY A 468 -24.26 3.62 -21.71
N GLU A 469 -23.59 2.82 -20.89
CA GLU A 469 -24.20 1.72 -20.11
C GLU A 469 -24.69 2.18 -18.72
N MET A 470 -24.45 3.45 -18.36
CA MET A 470 -24.77 3.95 -17.03
C MET A 470 -26.30 4.02 -16.80
N PRO A 471 -26.82 3.51 -15.66
CA PRO A 471 -28.23 3.65 -15.31
C PRO A 471 -28.71 5.11 -15.22
N LEU A 472 -29.97 5.36 -15.62
CA LEU A 472 -30.57 6.71 -15.66
C LEU A 472 -30.53 7.45 -14.31
N GLY A 473 -30.66 6.72 -13.19
CA GLY A 473 -30.58 7.29 -11.85
C GLY A 473 -29.22 7.91 -11.56
N LEU A 474 -28.14 7.24 -11.98
CA LEU A 474 -26.77 7.73 -11.81
C LEU A 474 -26.44 8.86 -12.78
N GLN A 475 -26.97 8.83 -14.00
CA GLN A 475 -26.79 9.91 -14.98
C GLN A 475 -27.22 11.29 -14.41
N ALA A 476 -28.33 11.33 -13.65
CA ALA A 476 -28.78 12.56 -13.00
C ALA A 476 -27.80 13.07 -11.93
N LYS A 477 -27.10 12.18 -11.23
CA LYS A 477 -26.09 12.54 -10.24
C LYS A 477 -24.79 13.03 -10.89
N ILE A 478 -24.35 12.36 -11.96
CA ILE A 478 -23.20 12.84 -12.76
C ILE A 478 -23.45 14.24 -13.31
N LEU A 479 -24.67 14.50 -13.78
CA LEU A 479 -25.07 15.82 -14.27
C LEU A 479 -24.88 16.91 -13.19
N ARG A 480 -25.26 16.64 -11.94
CA ARG A 480 -25.04 17.58 -10.82
C ARG A 480 -23.57 17.84 -10.57
N VAL A 481 -22.74 16.80 -10.60
CA VAL A 481 -21.28 16.98 -10.46
C VAL A 481 -20.72 17.84 -11.59
N LEU A 482 -21.15 17.62 -12.85
CA LEU A 482 -20.69 18.40 -14.00
C LEU A 482 -21.15 19.87 -13.99
N GLN A 483 -22.33 20.15 -13.42
CA GLN A 483 -22.92 21.48 -13.45
C GLN A 483 -22.54 22.32 -12.22
N GLU A 484 -22.60 21.70 -11.04
CA GLU A 484 -22.52 22.38 -9.74
C GLU A 484 -21.21 22.05 -9.00
N GLY A 485 -20.50 20.99 -9.40
CA GLY A 485 -19.33 20.48 -8.65
C GLY A 485 -19.72 19.81 -7.34
N GLU A 486 -20.98 19.40 -7.19
CA GLU A 486 -21.53 18.90 -5.94
C GLU A 486 -21.68 17.38 -5.92
N VAL A 487 -21.19 16.76 -4.85
CA VAL A 487 -21.27 15.32 -4.57
C VAL A 487 -22.01 15.08 -3.26
N ARG A 488 -22.95 14.11 -3.27
CA ARG A 488 -23.68 13.69 -2.08
C ARG A 488 -23.47 12.19 -1.83
N PRO A 489 -22.80 11.79 -0.73
CA PRO A 489 -22.67 10.38 -0.36
C PRO A 489 -24.03 9.74 -0.06
N LEU A 490 -24.15 8.43 -0.31
CA LEU A 490 -25.36 7.67 0.03
C LEU A 490 -25.61 7.72 1.54
N GLY A 491 -26.88 7.89 1.92
CA GLY A 491 -27.29 8.02 3.32
C GLY A 491 -26.89 9.35 3.98
N SER A 492 -26.28 10.29 3.25
CA SER A 492 -25.85 11.59 3.77
C SER A 492 -26.71 12.74 3.25
N GLY A 493 -27.14 13.62 4.15
CA GLY A 493 -27.81 14.88 3.77
C GLY A 493 -26.85 15.99 3.36
N THR A 494 -25.57 15.87 3.71
CA THR A 494 -24.52 16.87 3.44
C THR A 494 -23.95 16.73 2.03
N VAL A 495 -23.85 17.88 1.36
CA VAL A 495 -23.21 18.04 0.06
C VAL A 495 -21.73 18.40 0.24
N LYS A 496 -20.88 17.90 -0.66
CA LYS A 496 -19.45 18.24 -0.75
C LYS A 496 -19.15 18.84 -2.12
N ASN A 497 -18.34 19.89 -2.16
CA ASN A 497 -17.85 20.48 -3.40
C ASN A 497 -16.55 19.80 -3.85
N VAL A 498 -16.44 19.50 -5.13
CA VAL A 498 -15.27 18.88 -5.78
C VAL A 498 -14.96 19.55 -7.12
N ASP A 499 -13.68 19.68 -7.46
CA ASP A 499 -13.20 20.15 -8.77
C ASP A 499 -12.60 18.99 -9.57
N VAL A 500 -13.46 18.20 -10.22
CA VAL A 500 -13.04 17.01 -10.98
C VAL A 500 -13.21 17.25 -12.48
N ARG A 501 -12.15 17.02 -13.25
CA ARG A 501 -12.25 17.01 -14.71
C ARG A 501 -12.80 15.65 -15.14
N ILE A 502 -13.87 15.64 -15.93
CA ILE A 502 -14.46 14.40 -16.44
C ILE A 502 -13.97 14.12 -17.86
N VAL A 503 -13.48 12.90 -18.07
CA VAL A 503 -13.23 12.32 -19.39
C VAL A 503 -14.15 11.10 -19.51
N ALA A 504 -15.06 11.09 -20.47
CA ALA A 504 -15.99 9.98 -20.67
C ALA A 504 -15.64 9.22 -21.94
N ALA A 505 -15.89 7.92 -21.97
CA ALA A 505 -15.69 7.08 -23.14
C ALA A 505 -16.92 6.22 -23.44
N THR A 506 -17.18 5.97 -24.72
CA THR A 506 -18.29 5.13 -25.19
C THR A 506 -17.94 4.44 -26.51
N ASN A 507 -18.46 3.24 -26.69
CA ASN A 507 -18.51 2.52 -27.96
C ASN A 507 -19.88 2.63 -28.67
N ARG A 508 -20.92 3.10 -27.96
CA ARG A 508 -22.25 3.36 -28.51
C ARG A 508 -22.36 4.80 -29.01
N ARG A 509 -23.24 5.02 -29.98
CA ARG A 509 -23.67 6.36 -30.41
C ARG A 509 -24.66 6.92 -29.39
N LEU A 510 -24.23 7.90 -28.62
CA LEU A 510 -25.08 8.47 -27.56
C LEU A 510 -26.31 9.17 -28.12
N GLU A 511 -26.29 9.69 -29.36
CA GLU A 511 -27.48 10.26 -30.00
C GLU A 511 -28.63 9.24 -30.07
N ASP A 512 -28.30 8.00 -30.41
CA ASP A 512 -29.29 6.94 -30.59
C ASP A 512 -29.80 6.43 -29.23
N GLU A 513 -28.93 6.39 -28.21
CA GLU A 513 -29.32 6.08 -26.84
C GLU A 513 -30.24 7.15 -26.22
N VAL A 514 -30.03 8.43 -26.56
CA VAL A 514 -30.91 9.53 -26.17
C VAL A 514 -32.28 9.39 -26.83
N LYS A 515 -32.33 9.13 -28.14
CA LYS A 515 -33.60 8.89 -28.86
C LYS A 515 -34.36 7.69 -28.31
N ALA A 516 -33.65 6.66 -27.86
CA ALA A 516 -34.23 5.47 -27.26
C ALA A 516 -34.62 5.64 -25.78
N GLY A 517 -34.40 6.82 -25.18
CA GLY A 517 -34.74 7.12 -23.78
C GLY A 517 -33.85 6.43 -22.75
N ARG A 518 -32.73 5.82 -23.17
CA ARG A 518 -31.77 5.14 -22.27
C ARG A 518 -30.67 6.06 -21.77
N PHE A 519 -30.49 7.21 -22.43
CA PHE A 519 -29.54 8.23 -22.01
C PHE A 519 -30.21 9.60 -21.93
N ARG A 520 -29.88 10.39 -20.91
CA ARG A 520 -30.49 11.70 -20.73
C ARG A 520 -29.89 12.73 -21.70
N GLN A 521 -30.76 13.51 -22.32
CA GLN A 521 -30.38 14.54 -23.28
C GLN A 521 -29.54 15.66 -22.63
N ASP A 522 -29.85 16.04 -21.39
CA ASP A 522 -29.13 17.08 -20.65
C ASP A 522 -27.68 16.70 -20.33
N LEU A 523 -27.44 15.45 -19.90
CA LEU A 523 -26.10 14.91 -19.68
C LEU A 523 -25.32 14.78 -20.98
N TYR A 524 -25.96 14.34 -22.06
CA TYR A 524 -25.32 14.20 -23.37
C TYR A 524 -24.71 15.54 -23.83
N TYR A 525 -25.49 16.63 -23.80
CA TYR A 525 -24.96 17.94 -24.21
C TYR A 525 -23.85 18.47 -23.29
N ARG A 526 -23.85 18.09 -22.00
CA ARG A 526 -22.76 18.45 -21.07
C ARG A 526 -21.50 17.62 -21.29
N LEU A 527 -21.60 16.39 -21.77
CA LEU A 527 -20.43 15.56 -22.08
C LEU A 527 -19.86 15.85 -23.48
N GLN A 528 -20.72 16.13 -24.46
CA GLN A 528 -20.35 16.33 -25.87
C GLN A 528 -19.68 17.69 -26.16
N VAL A 529 -19.20 18.41 -25.15
CA VAL A 529 -18.57 19.73 -25.36
C VAL A 529 -17.30 19.61 -26.21
N PHE A 530 -16.54 18.52 -26.05
CA PHE A 530 -15.39 18.23 -26.89
C PHE A 530 -15.35 16.74 -27.28
N PRO A 531 -15.96 16.35 -28.42
CA PRO A 531 -15.96 14.97 -28.89
C PRO A 531 -14.65 14.61 -29.60
N VAL A 532 -14.12 13.44 -29.26
CA VAL A 532 -12.86 12.90 -29.76
C VAL A 532 -13.12 11.48 -30.27
N ARG A 533 -13.23 11.34 -31.60
CA ARG A 533 -13.38 10.03 -32.23
C ARG A 533 -12.03 9.37 -32.44
N ILE A 534 -11.86 8.17 -31.90
CA ILE A 534 -10.72 7.29 -32.19
C ILE A 534 -11.06 6.45 -33.43
N PRO A 535 -10.21 6.47 -34.49
CA PRO A 535 -10.41 5.64 -35.66
C PRO A 535 -10.29 4.15 -35.34
N ALA A 536 -11.12 3.33 -35.98
CA ALA A 536 -10.96 1.87 -35.93
C ALA A 536 -9.66 1.45 -36.63
N LEU A 537 -9.11 0.29 -36.30
CA LEU A 537 -7.81 -0.16 -36.84
C LEU A 537 -7.83 -0.30 -38.37
N ARG A 538 -8.96 -0.73 -38.95
CA ARG A 538 -9.20 -0.77 -40.40
C ARG A 538 -9.18 0.61 -41.09
N GLU A 539 -9.39 1.70 -40.35
CA GLU A 539 -9.32 3.08 -40.86
C GLU A 539 -7.89 3.63 -40.80
N ARG A 540 -6.97 2.92 -40.12
CA ARG A 540 -5.55 3.28 -39.95
C ARG A 540 -4.62 2.08 -40.17
N ARG A 541 -4.79 1.37 -41.30
CA ARG A 541 -4.03 0.16 -41.62
C ARG A 541 -2.52 0.38 -41.68
N GLU A 542 -2.09 1.61 -41.99
CA GLU A 542 -0.69 2.03 -42.00
C GLU A 542 -0.01 1.92 -40.62
N ASP A 543 -0.78 1.94 -39.53
CA ASP A 543 -0.27 1.80 -38.17
C ASP A 543 -0.08 0.34 -37.74
N ILE A 544 -0.67 -0.63 -38.46
CA ILE A 544 -0.63 -2.06 -38.11
C ILE A 544 0.81 -2.59 -38.01
N PRO A 545 1.73 -2.32 -38.95
CA PRO A 545 3.11 -2.81 -38.84
C PRO A 545 3.81 -2.29 -37.58
N THR A 546 3.69 -1.00 -37.29
CA THR A 546 4.31 -0.37 -36.11
C THR A 546 3.75 -0.95 -34.81
N LEU A 547 2.42 -1.13 -34.74
CA LEU A 547 1.76 -1.75 -33.58
C LEU A 547 2.18 -3.21 -33.41
N ALA A 548 2.18 -3.99 -34.48
CA ALA A 548 2.55 -5.40 -34.45
C ALA A 548 4.00 -5.60 -34.00
N THR A 549 4.94 -4.79 -34.53
CA THR A 549 6.35 -4.82 -34.11
C THR A 549 6.52 -4.40 -32.65
N HIS A 550 5.77 -3.41 -32.17
CA HIS A 550 5.80 -3.00 -30.78
C HIS A 550 5.35 -4.14 -29.85
N PHE A 551 4.19 -4.76 -30.12
CA PHE A 551 3.71 -5.89 -29.32
C PHE A 551 4.64 -7.10 -29.40
N LEU A 552 5.23 -7.38 -30.57
CA LEU A 552 6.19 -8.46 -30.73
C LEU A 552 7.39 -8.26 -29.81
N LYS A 553 7.99 -7.06 -29.82
CA LYS A 553 9.13 -6.72 -28.96
C LYS A 553 8.77 -6.85 -27.47
N ARG A 554 7.61 -6.33 -27.08
CA ARG A 554 7.11 -6.40 -25.70
C ARG A 554 6.97 -7.85 -25.23
N TYR A 555 6.25 -8.69 -25.98
CA TYR A 555 6.01 -10.08 -25.58
C TYR A 555 7.25 -10.97 -25.70
N THR A 556 8.16 -10.69 -26.63
CA THR A 556 9.46 -11.35 -26.68
C THR A 556 10.28 -11.09 -25.42
N GLN A 557 10.26 -9.87 -24.90
CA GLN A 557 10.95 -9.52 -23.64
C GLN A 557 10.25 -10.13 -22.42
N GLU A 558 8.91 -10.03 -22.34
CA GLU A 558 8.13 -10.57 -21.22
C GLU A 558 8.24 -12.10 -21.11
N LEU A 559 8.25 -12.82 -22.24
CA LEU A 559 8.30 -14.29 -22.28
C LEU A 559 9.72 -14.84 -22.36
N GLY A 560 10.75 -13.99 -22.48
CA GLY A 560 12.14 -14.42 -22.66
C GLY A 560 12.38 -15.23 -23.94
N LYS A 561 11.52 -15.08 -24.95
CA LYS A 561 11.53 -15.87 -26.19
C LYS A 561 11.80 -14.97 -27.39
N PRO A 562 13.03 -14.95 -27.93
CA PRO A 562 13.38 -14.11 -29.07
C PRO A 562 12.57 -14.52 -30.31
N VAL A 563 11.92 -13.55 -30.97
CA VAL A 563 11.29 -13.73 -32.28
C VAL A 563 11.86 -12.64 -33.19
N ALA A 564 12.34 -13.03 -34.37
CA ALA A 564 13.11 -12.14 -35.25
C ALA A 564 12.25 -11.08 -35.93
N GLY A 565 10.98 -11.37 -36.18
CA GLY A 565 10.06 -10.45 -36.86
C GLY A 565 8.91 -11.17 -37.55
N PHE A 566 8.22 -10.45 -38.43
CA PHE A 566 7.18 -10.99 -39.30
C PHE A 566 7.75 -11.23 -40.70
N SER A 567 7.35 -12.31 -41.36
CA SER A 567 7.56 -12.45 -42.79
C SER A 567 6.69 -11.44 -43.55
N GLN A 568 7.11 -11.08 -44.77
CA GLN A 568 6.37 -10.14 -45.61
C GLN A 568 4.91 -10.60 -45.83
N GLN A 569 4.72 -11.88 -46.14
CA GLN A 569 3.39 -12.46 -46.35
C GLN A 569 2.52 -12.41 -45.09
N ALA A 570 3.11 -12.64 -43.91
CA ALA A 570 2.37 -12.54 -42.65
C ALA A 570 1.93 -11.09 -42.38
N MET A 571 2.80 -10.12 -42.64
CA MET A 571 2.47 -8.70 -42.47
C MET A 571 1.38 -8.24 -43.45
N GLU A 572 1.45 -8.65 -44.72
CA GLU A 572 0.43 -8.34 -45.72
C GLU A 572 -0.95 -8.88 -45.31
N LEU A 573 -1.01 -10.11 -44.78
CA LEU A 573 -2.25 -10.69 -44.26
C LEU A 573 -2.79 -9.91 -43.06
N LEU A 574 -1.93 -9.55 -42.10
CA LEU A 574 -2.32 -8.70 -40.97
C LEU A 574 -2.89 -7.36 -41.46
N MET A 575 -2.23 -6.67 -42.39
CA MET A 575 -2.72 -5.39 -42.93
C MET A 575 -4.03 -5.52 -43.71
N SER A 576 -4.32 -6.69 -44.28
CA SER A 576 -5.54 -6.94 -45.06
C SER A 576 -6.77 -7.22 -44.20
N TYR A 577 -6.60 -7.66 -42.95
CA TYR A 577 -7.70 -7.99 -42.04
C TYR A 577 -8.28 -6.74 -41.36
N ASP A 578 -9.58 -6.77 -41.08
CA ASP A 578 -10.33 -5.60 -40.58
C ASP A 578 -10.22 -5.38 -39.07
N PHE A 579 -9.81 -6.41 -38.32
CA PHE A 579 -9.72 -6.40 -36.85
C PHE A 579 -10.98 -5.84 -36.17
N PRO A 580 -12.09 -6.60 -36.12
CA PRO A 580 -13.30 -6.19 -35.40
C PRO A 580 -13.05 -5.90 -33.91
N GLY A 581 -12.06 -6.55 -33.28
CA GLY A 581 -11.60 -6.26 -31.92
C GLY A 581 -10.48 -5.22 -31.83
N ASN A 582 -10.17 -4.54 -32.93
CA ASN A 582 -9.19 -3.46 -33.06
C ASN A 582 -7.81 -3.84 -32.50
N VAL A 583 -7.16 -2.92 -31.77
CA VAL A 583 -5.81 -3.10 -31.23
C VAL A 583 -5.74 -4.26 -30.24
N ARG A 584 -6.81 -4.49 -29.47
CA ARG A 584 -6.87 -5.61 -28.52
C ARG A 584 -6.83 -6.97 -29.21
N GLU A 585 -7.48 -7.11 -30.37
CA GLU A 585 -7.40 -8.33 -31.18
C GLU A 585 -6.00 -8.51 -31.78
N LEU A 586 -5.41 -7.44 -32.31
CA LEU A 586 -4.04 -7.46 -32.82
C LEU A 586 -3.02 -7.84 -31.72
N GLU A 587 -3.13 -7.25 -30.52
CA GLU A 587 -2.26 -7.56 -29.37
C GLU A 587 -2.36 -9.04 -28.98
N ASN A 588 -3.59 -9.57 -28.86
CA ASN A 588 -3.83 -10.98 -28.55
C ASN A 588 -3.28 -11.93 -29.63
N GLU A 589 -3.44 -11.55 -30.90
CA GLU A 589 -2.93 -12.29 -32.05
C GLU A 589 -1.40 -12.36 -31.97
N VAL A 590 -0.71 -11.21 -31.81
CA VAL A 590 0.75 -11.15 -31.72
C VAL A 590 1.28 -11.91 -30.51
N GLN A 591 0.63 -11.79 -29.35
CA GLN A 591 0.99 -12.57 -28.15
C GLN A 591 0.96 -14.07 -28.44
N ARG A 592 -0.13 -14.55 -29.09
CA ARG A 592 -0.24 -15.97 -29.48
C ARG A 592 0.86 -16.39 -30.44
N LEU A 593 1.23 -15.53 -31.39
CA LEU A 593 2.28 -15.81 -32.37
C LEU A 593 3.66 -15.95 -31.69
N VAL A 594 3.98 -15.13 -30.69
CA VAL A 594 5.22 -15.26 -29.91
C VAL A 594 5.28 -16.61 -29.17
N ILE A 595 4.14 -17.06 -28.63
CA ILE A 595 4.06 -18.37 -27.96
C ILE A 595 4.31 -19.51 -28.96
N GLN A 596 3.75 -19.42 -30.16
CA GLN A 596 3.80 -20.49 -31.18
C GLN A 596 5.12 -20.55 -31.97
N CYS A 597 5.76 -19.41 -32.26
CA CYS A 597 6.97 -19.37 -33.08
C CYS A 597 8.16 -20.05 -32.40
N GLU A 598 9.11 -20.59 -33.15
CA GLU A 598 10.35 -21.10 -32.56
C GLU A 598 11.28 -19.96 -32.09
N PRO A 599 12.10 -20.16 -31.04
CA PRO A 599 13.07 -19.17 -30.61
C PRO A 599 14.03 -18.77 -31.75
N GLY A 600 14.11 -17.47 -32.04
CA GLY A 600 14.91 -16.89 -33.12
C GLY A 600 14.25 -16.95 -34.50
N GLY A 601 13.06 -17.56 -34.64
CA GLY A 601 12.33 -17.69 -35.90
C GLY A 601 11.56 -16.43 -36.31
N TYR A 602 11.03 -16.46 -37.53
CA TYR A 602 10.10 -15.45 -38.05
C TYR A 602 8.66 -15.93 -37.96
N VAL A 603 7.73 -15.00 -37.74
CA VAL A 603 6.29 -15.27 -37.84
C VAL A 603 5.93 -15.45 -39.31
N MET A 604 5.49 -16.66 -39.67
CA MET A 604 5.05 -17.01 -41.02
C MET A 604 3.53 -16.89 -41.17
N ALA A 605 3.04 -16.80 -42.41
CA ALA A 605 1.61 -16.71 -42.72
C ALA A 605 0.80 -17.89 -42.14
N GLU A 606 1.41 -19.07 -42.08
CA GLU A 606 0.85 -20.29 -41.50
C GLU A 606 0.71 -20.26 -39.97
N HIS A 607 1.36 -19.33 -39.28
CA HIS A 607 1.21 -19.14 -37.83
C HIS A 607 0.00 -18.28 -37.47
N LEU A 608 -0.46 -17.42 -38.40
CA LEU A 608 -1.61 -16.53 -38.19
C LEU A 608 -2.87 -17.32 -37.87
N SER A 609 -3.87 -16.71 -37.23
CA SER A 609 -5.12 -17.45 -36.96
C SER A 609 -5.85 -17.78 -38.26
N PRO A 610 -6.64 -18.86 -38.32
CA PRO A 610 -7.44 -19.18 -39.48
C PRO A 610 -8.36 -18.02 -39.92
N ARG A 611 -8.78 -17.15 -39.00
CA ARG A 611 -9.60 -15.96 -39.32
C ARG A 611 -8.86 -14.91 -40.13
N ILE A 612 -7.57 -14.73 -39.88
CA ILE A 612 -6.71 -13.79 -40.61
C ILE A 612 -6.18 -14.45 -41.90
N ARG A 613 -5.96 -15.77 -41.89
CA ARG A 613 -5.61 -16.55 -43.09
C ARG A 613 -6.78 -16.68 -44.07
N ASN A 614 -7.99 -16.92 -43.55
CA ASN A 614 -9.21 -17.05 -44.35
C ASN A 614 -9.68 -15.65 -44.70
N ILE A 615 -9.22 -15.22 -45.85
CA ILE A 615 -9.60 -14.01 -46.55
C ILE A 615 -11.14 -13.82 -46.48
N GLU A 616 -11.63 -12.94 -45.61
CA GLU A 616 -12.95 -12.30 -45.82
C GLU A 616 -12.98 -11.59 -47.19
N GLY A 617 -11.81 -11.19 -47.69
CA GLY A 617 -11.59 -10.78 -49.08
C GLY A 617 -11.71 -11.85 -50.17
N LEU A 618 -11.99 -13.13 -49.88
CA LEU A 618 -12.44 -14.07 -50.92
C LEU A 618 -13.91 -13.80 -51.26
N LEU A 619 -14.73 -13.47 -50.26
CA LEU A 619 -16.13 -13.10 -50.41
C LEU A 619 -16.29 -11.61 -50.78
N ASP A 620 -15.42 -10.71 -50.34
CA ASP A 620 -15.51 -9.27 -50.66
C ASP A 620 -14.88 -8.89 -52.01
N LYS A 621 -13.89 -9.63 -52.53
CA LYS A 621 -13.44 -9.48 -53.93
C LYS A 621 -14.48 -10.00 -54.92
N ILE A 622 -15.28 -10.97 -54.50
CA ILE A 622 -16.53 -11.36 -55.16
C ILE A 622 -17.61 -10.41 -54.62
N ARG A 623 -17.51 -9.10 -54.89
CA ARG A 623 -18.67 -8.21 -54.72
C ARG A 623 -19.83 -8.90 -55.42
N ALA A 624 -20.77 -9.48 -54.68
CA ALA A 624 -21.89 -10.18 -55.26
C ALA A 624 -22.53 -9.22 -56.26
N PRO A 625 -22.45 -9.46 -57.59
CA PRO A 625 -23.14 -8.60 -58.52
C PRO A 625 -24.61 -8.66 -58.12
N ARG A 626 -25.27 -7.50 -57.95
CA ARG A 626 -26.73 -7.48 -57.81
C ARG A 626 -27.29 -8.10 -59.09
N GLY A 627 -27.85 -9.31 -58.98
CA GLY A 627 -28.24 -10.13 -60.11
C GLY A 627 -28.87 -11.45 -59.64
N THR A 628 -29.16 -12.33 -60.59
CA THR A 628 -29.73 -13.65 -60.30
C THR A 628 -28.67 -14.60 -59.74
N LEU A 629 -29.08 -15.69 -59.09
CA LEU A 629 -28.17 -16.73 -58.59
C LEU A 629 -27.23 -17.25 -59.70
N LYS A 630 -27.71 -17.27 -60.94
CA LYS A 630 -26.93 -17.68 -62.11
C LYS A 630 -25.75 -16.74 -62.38
N ASP A 631 -25.97 -15.43 -62.31
CA ASP A 631 -24.93 -14.41 -62.54
C ASP A 631 -23.83 -14.48 -61.47
N MET A 632 -24.21 -14.79 -60.22
CA MET A 632 -23.27 -14.98 -59.12
C MET A 632 -22.39 -16.22 -59.34
N ILE A 633 -23.00 -17.34 -59.74
CA ILE A 633 -22.26 -18.58 -60.01
C ILE A 633 -21.29 -18.41 -61.18
N GLU A 634 -21.71 -17.75 -62.26
CA GLU A 634 -20.84 -17.48 -63.42
C GLU A 634 -19.65 -16.59 -63.05
N HIS A 635 -19.85 -15.61 -62.16
CA HIS A 635 -18.77 -14.73 -61.69
C HIS A 635 -17.75 -15.46 -60.80
N ILE A 636 -18.24 -16.27 -59.86
CA ILE A 636 -17.39 -17.11 -58.99
C ILE A 636 -16.60 -18.10 -59.83
N GLU A 637 -17.27 -18.72 -60.81
CA GLU A 637 -16.63 -19.68 -61.72
C GLU A 637 -15.55 -19.00 -62.56
N LYS A 638 -15.82 -17.83 -63.15
CA LYS A 638 -14.83 -17.07 -63.92
C LYS A 638 -13.60 -16.72 -63.08
N TRP A 639 -13.79 -16.32 -61.83
CA TRP A 639 -12.70 -16.00 -60.92
C TRP A 639 -11.85 -17.23 -60.58
N LEU A 640 -12.48 -18.34 -60.21
CA LEU A 640 -11.79 -19.62 -59.90
C LEU A 640 -10.94 -20.10 -61.08
N LEU A 641 -11.44 -19.95 -62.31
CA LEU A 641 -10.70 -20.30 -63.52
C LEU A 641 -9.44 -19.44 -63.73
N ILE A 642 -9.51 -18.14 -63.44
CA ILE A 642 -8.37 -17.22 -63.59
C ILE A 642 -7.31 -17.51 -62.53
N GLU A 643 -7.72 -17.75 -61.28
CA GLU A 643 -6.79 -18.00 -60.18
C GLU A 643 -6.07 -19.34 -60.36
N ALA A 644 -6.80 -20.40 -60.72
CA ALA A 644 -6.20 -21.70 -61.01
C ALA A 644 -5.31 -21.70 -62.28
N LEU A 645 -5.52 -20.77 -63.21
CA LEU A 645 -4.58 -20.55 -64.33
C LEU A 645 -3.31 -19.85 -63.86
N ARG A 646 -3.40 -18.85 -62.97
CA ARG A 646 -2.24 -18.15 -62.40
C ARG A 646 -1.36 -19.07 -61.57
N GLU A 647 -1.96 -19.85 -60.67
CA GLU A 647 -1.23 -20.80 -59.81
C GLU A 647 -0.43 -21.84 -60.60
N HIS A 648 -0.90 -22.19 -61.80
CA HIS A 648 -0.24 -23.16 -62.67
C HIS A 648 0.49 -22.51 -63.87
N GLY A 649 0.79 -21.21 -63.82
CA GLY A 649 1.58 -20.53 -64.84
C GLY A 649 0.96 -20.60 -66.25
N ASN A 650 -0.37 -20.47 -66.34
CA ASN A 650 -1.18 -20.64 -67.55
C ASN A 650 -1.14 -22.05 -68.20
N ASN A 651 -0.68 -23.07 -67.47
CA ASN A 651 -0.73 -24.45 -67.95
C ASN A 651 -2.14 -25.03 -67.86
N LYS A 652 -2.89 -24.91 -68.96
CA LYS A 652 -4.29 -25.36 -69.08
C LYS A 652 -4.49 -26.85 -68.76
N SER A 653 -3.51 -27.71 -69.01
CA SER A 653 -3.61 -29.15 -68.70
C SER A 653 -3.48 -29.42 -67.21
N ALA A 654 -2.58 -28.72 -66.51
CA ALA A 654 -2.43 -28.82 -65.06
C ALA A 654 -3.64 -28.22 -64.35
N THR A 655 -4.10 -27.03 -64.78
CA THR A 655 -5.28 -26.36 -64.26
C THR A 655 -6.55 -27.22 -64.38
N ALA A 656 -6.79 -27.87 -65.52
CA ALA A 656 -7.95 -28.73 -65.72
C ALA A 656 -7.95 -29.94 -64.76
N LYS A 657 -6.78 -30.55 -64.54
CA LYS A 657 -6.61 -31.69 -63.62
C LYS A 657 -6.87 -31.28 -62.16
N THR A 658 -6.37 -30.12 -61.73
CA THR A 658 -6.59 -29.59 -60.38
C THR A 658 -8.06 -29.24 -60.14
N LEU A 659 -8.74 -28.67 -61.14
CA LEU A 659 -10.15 -28.29 -61.05
C LEU A 659 -11.12 -29.48 -61.24
N GLY A 660 -10.62 -30.69 -61.50
CA GLY A 660 -11.47 -31.87 -61.70
C GLY A 660 -12.32 -31.85 -62.97
N ILE A 661 -11.95 -31.05 -63.98
CA ILE A 661 -12.67 -30.94 -65.25
C ILE A 661 -11.82 -31.43 -66.43
N THR A 662 -12.46 -31.82 -67.53
CA THR A 662 -11.72 -32.20 -68.73
C THR A 662 -11.04 -30.98 -69.36
N ARG A 663 -9.90 -31.20 -70.04
CA ARG A 663 -9.17 -30.14 -70.77
C ARG A 663 -10.07 -29.41 -71.77
N GLU A 664 -10.95 -30.15 -72.46
CA GLU A 664 -11.95 -29.59 -73.37
C GLU A 664 -13.02 -28.76 -72.62
N GLY A 665 -13.46 -29.23 -71.45
CA GLY A 665 -14.39 -28.50 -70.58
C GLY A 665 -13.80 -27.17 -70.09
N LEU A 666 -12.53 -27.16 -69.70
CA LEU A 666 -11.80 -25.94 -69.34
C LEU A 666 -11.72 -24.97 -70.53
N HIS A 667 -11.32 -25.46 -71.71
CA HIS A 667 -11.27 -24.63 -72.93
C HIS A 667 -12.63 -24.01 -73.29
N LYS A 668 -13.72 -24.77 -73.18
CA LYS A 668 -15.08 -24.29 -73.46
C LYS A 668 -15.50 -23.18 -72.50
N LYS A 669 -15.19 -23.33 -71.21
CA LYS A 669 -15.47 -22.32 -70.18
C LYS A 669 -14.61 -21.06 -70.35
N LEU A 670 -13.30 -21.19 -70.61
CA LEU A 670 -12.41 -20.05 -70.86
C LEU A 670 -12.85 -19.24 -72.09
N LYS A 671 -13.24 -19.93 -73.17
CA LYS A 671 -13.76 -19.28 -74.38
C LYS A 671 -15.10 -18.58 -74.13
N GLY A 672 -15.97 -19.18 -73.32
CA GLY A 672 -17.25 -18.58 -72.91
C GLY A 672 -17.10 -17.30 -72.10
N TYR A 673 -16.02 -17.18 -71.31
CA TYR A 673 -15.74 -16.01 -70.49
C TYR A 673 -14.77 -14.99 -71.12
N GLY A 674 -14.30 -15.25 -72.35
CA GLY A 674 -13.40 -14.36 -73.10
C GLY A 674 -11.96 -14.34 -72.60
N ILE A 675 -11.49 -15.43 -71.97
CA ILE A 675 -10.14 -15.53 -71.39
C ILE A 675 -9.26 -16.37 -72.34
N SER A 676 -8.11 -15.80 -72.73
CA SER A 676 -7.19 -16.38 -73.73
C SER A 676 -6.15 -17.31 -73.11
#